data_AF-A0A6N8G949-F1
#
_entry.id   AF-A0A6N8G949-F1
#
_cell.length_a   1.000
_cell.length_b   1.000
_cell.length_c   1.000
_cell.angle_alpha   90.00
_cell.angle_beta   90.00
_cell.angle_gamma   90.00
#
_symmetry.space_group_name_H-M   'P 1'
#
loop_
_entity.id
_entity.type
_entity.pdbx_description
1 polymer ?
#
loop_
_entity_poly.entity_id
_entity_poly.type
_entity_poly.pdbx_seq_one_letter_code
_entity_poly.pdbx_strand_id
1 'polypeptide(L)'
;MCHRVFCRQRPSPDRARRPDLEPRERTPAVLPLDPARHIVTAVIVTHDGARWLPETLEAVREQSRPVQRVIGVDTGSRDRSGRILADFIAPDAIATLDRSTGFGDAVRAALDMPRARAAFPGAAPDATEWIWLIHDDCTPEPDALQHLLLAANDDPRAAVLGPKLRDWFDRRLLVEAGVTIDGAGRRETGLEQREFDHGQHDGTRPVLAVSSAGMLVRRDVWDQLDGFDRGLPVFRDDIDFCWRAGGAGHRVLVVTDAVAYHAEAAARRRRRISAASDHPRRLDRRNAVFVLLANLPMGGMLAAFVRNTFASLLRVLMYIVAKQPANAFDEAVAIAAVYLMPGRLIRARLRRRRNRRRTYSAIRPFLARGVALRQFTDAVANLVAGTPGLDTPGRHQAVTAPPPDDEDPLADDHSLLRRALTSPGVLLVSALTVITLVAERSLLFGAELAGGALPPVQGGAADLWQLYLTGHPEVGAGAGAPAPPYVGLLALLSTLMLGKPWLAVTVILLGCVPLAGFTAYLLARRVLNFRPAQVWMAGSYALLPMATGAVAQGRLGTALVHALLPVLGILLTRLLTLPPRQSRRTAWALALFIAAGTAFVPLLWLLALVTGVLVAVAYGHLGRRLYTSVSIALGVPLVLLLPWSLELFLHPSLWLLEAGLHRPELSAPPPSAEQLLMLSPGGPGSPPVWITAGFLAAALFALLLLRHRMLVAVGWSVALFGILVAIVVSRIPVEPWYGGPAAPAWPGVALAFAATAMLLSGATTAQSFGLMWDLGGPRRAFVAGAAVLALTTPVCAAGVWMWQGAQGPLTGHGGPAIPGMLSTISNDDRQARALVVSPQPEGPVRYAVLRGREPRIGEGQLPTSAPTREALDEVVAGLVSGQGGDQARDLADLGIGYVLMPRPPASDGTAATPVDTLDGVPGVSRVLLTDRFGLWRLDEPTGRLRVTGDGGATVLRRHGDAAPAAYRLSPGSAGRTLVLAEPAGTGWSATLDGRRLAAGATATGLTAFELPAGGGQLRLEKAEPLRGTWLAVQGGLLVLVVVFALPGARTEEDLREEEAQPTPRPRRPALSGLRGPTGARGATRGHRGRGARRIGGRGSRAARGTRGADSGGSDR
;
A
#
# COMPACT_ATOMS: atom_id res chain seq x y z
N MET A 1 8.68 -52.13 30.22
CA MET A 1 9.35 -51.06 30.98
C MET A 1 8.65 -49.75 30.61
N CYS A 2 7.65 -49.29 31.38
CA CYS A 2 7.76 -48.36 32.53
C CYS A 2 8.02 -46.90 32.07
N HIS A 3 7.25 -45.85 32.44
CA HIS A 3 6.20 -45.75 33.47
C HIS A 3 5.29 -44.49 33.22
N ARG A 4 3.99 -44.55 33.63
CA ARG A 4 3.01 -43.51 34.10
C ARG A 4 3.14 -42.01 33.65
N VAL A 5 2.08 -41.18 33.48
CA VAL A 5 0.89 -40.91 34.34
C VAL A 5 -0.33 -40.40 33.55
N PHE A 6 -1.53 -40.72 34.07
CA PHE A 6 -2.91 -40.28 33.78
C PHE A 6 -3.22 -38.98 32.98
N CYS A 7 -4.11 -39.13 32.00
CA CYS A 7 -5.34 -38.35 31.87
C CYS A 7 -6.47 -39.25 31.32
N ARG A 8 -7.67 -39.24 31.90
CA ARG A 8 -8.84 -39.93 31.34
C ARG A 8 -10.14 -39.18 31.62
N GLN A 9 -10.79 -38.75 30.55
CA GLN A 9 -12.18 -38.28 30.53
C GLN A 9 -13.14 -39.41 30.95
N ARG A 10 -14.27 -39.07 31.57
CA ARG A 10 -15.55 -39.81 31.44
C ARG A 10 -16.75 -38.86 31.60
N PRO A 11 -17.96 -39.24 31.14
CA PRO A 11 -18.92 -38.30 30.57
C PRO A 11 -20.17 -38.03 31.43
N SER A 12 -21.03 -37.14 30.92
CA SER A 12 -22.30 -36.72 31.51
C SER A 12 -23.30 -37.88 31.71
N PRO A 13 -24.12 -37.83 32.78
CA PRO A 13 -25.39 -38.54 32.85
C PRO A 13 -26.60 -37.60 33.07
N ASP A 14 -27.70 -38.01 32.43
CA ASP A 14 -29.14 -37.82 32.63
C ASP A 14 -29.83 -36.63 33.32
N ARG A 15 -31.02 -36.37 32.77
CA ARG A 15 -32.07 -35.49 33.30
C ARG A 15 -32.77 -36.13 34.50
N ALA A 16 -32.80 -35.44 35.64
CA ALA A 16 -33.77 -35.69 36.71
C ALA A 16 -34.47 -34.39 37.11
N ARG A 17 -35.80 -34.46 37.30
CA ARG A 17 -36.62 -33.31 37.70
C ARG A 17 -36.20 -32.77 39.08
N ARG A 18 -36.14 -31.45 39.23
CA ARG A 18 -36.16 -30.76 40.53
C ARG A 18 -37.35 -29.79 40.56
N PRO A 19 -37.96 -29.57 41.73
CA PRO A 19 -39.18 -28.76 41.86
C PRO A 19 -38.87 -27.27 41.75
N ASP A 20 -39.91 -26.49 41.46
CA ASP A 20 -39.87 -25.04 41.42
C ASP A 20 -39.40 -24.47 42.77
N LEU A 21 -38.26 -23.77 42.73
CA LEU A 21 -37.81 -22.90 43.81
C LEU A 21 -38.07 -21.47 43.35
N GLU A 22 -39.03 -20.82 44.00
CA GLU A 22 -39.27 -19.39 43.84
C GLU A 22 -37.98 -18.58 44.02
N PRO A 23 -37.81 -17.45 43.32
CA PRO A 23 -36.66 -16.60 43.49
C PRO A 23 -36.70 -15.96 44.88
N ARG A 24 -35.92 -16.52 45.81
CA ARG A 24 -35.63 -15.85 47.09
C ARG A 24 -34.93 -14.53 46.81
N GLU A 25 -35.67 -13.44 46.88
CA GLU A 25 -35.12 -12.09 47.07
C GLU A 25 -34.16 -12.13 48.27
N ARG A 26 -32.87 -12.11 47.97
CA ARG A 26 -31.84 -11.74 48.93
C ARG A 26 -31.58 -10.26 48.78
N THR A 27 -32.51 -9.44 49.26
CA THR A 27 -32.21 -8.04 49.56
C THR A 27 -31.09 -8.06 50.62
N PRO A 28 -29.86 -7.63 50.32
CA PRO A 28 -28.88 -7.44 51.37
C PRO A 28 -29.45 -6.38 52.33
N ALA A 29 -29.34 -6.61 53.64
CA ALA A 29 -29.78 -5.64 54.62
C ALA A 29 -28.90 -4.38 54.49
N VAL A 30 -29.38 -3.38 53.76
CA VAL A 30 -28.71 -2.09 53.61
C VAL A 30 -28.71 -1.43 54.98
N LEU A 31 -27.53 -1.42 55.63
CA LEU A 31 -27.30 -0.56 56.78
C LEU A 31 -27.57 0.89 56.33
N PRO A 32 -28.43 1.65 57.03
CA PRO A 32 -28.75 3.00 56.62
C PRO A 32 -27.46 3.85 56.62
N LEU A 33 -27.11 4.41 55.46
CA LEU A 33 -26.01 5.35 55.32
C LEU A 33 -26.30 6.58 56.19
N ASP A 34 -25.61 6.67 57.33
CA ASP A 34 -25.80 7.76 58.29
C ASP A 34 -25.50 9.12 57.62
N PRO A 35 -26.52 10.00 57.47
CA PRO A 35 -26.32 11.31 56.85
C PRO A 35 -25.45 12.25 57.69
N ALA A 36 -25.24 11.96 58.99
CA ALA A 36 -24.29 12.69 59.82
C ALA A 36 -22.82 12.37 59.47
N ARG A 37 -22.53 11.19 58.90
CA ARG A 37 -21.14 10.73 58.62
C ARG A 37 -20.61 11.10 57.23
N HIS A 38 -21.48 11.35 56.26
CA HIS A 38 -21.09 11.70 54.89
C HIS A 38 -21.83 12.95 54.39
N ILE A 39 -21.09 14.04 54.23
CA ILE A 39 -21.62 15.34 53.80
C ILE A 39 -21.22 15.58 52.34
N VAL A 40 -22.20 15.58 51.44
CA VAL A 40 -21.97 15.70 49.98
C VAL A 40 -22.29 17.11 49.48
N THR A 41 -21.32 17.71 48.79
CA THR A 41 -21.47 18.97 48.04
C THR A 41 -21.45 18.66 46.55
N ALA A 42 -22.61 18.68 45.88
CA ALA A 42 -22.69 18.57 44.44
C ALA A 42 -22.30 19.89 43.77
N VAL A 43 -21.39 19.83 42.80
CA VAL A 43 -20.91 20.97 42.01
C VAL A 43 -21.28 20.71 40.55
N ILE A 44 -22.22 21.51 40.03
CA ILE A 44 -22.77 21.40 38.68
C ILE A 44 -22.22 22.56 37.85
N VAL A 45 -21.35 22.26 36.89
CA VAL A 45 -20.75 23.28 36.00
C VAL A 45 -21.45 23.24 34.64
N THR A 46 -21.98 24.38 34.20
CA THR A 46 -22.64 24.52 32.90
C THR A 46 -21.93 25.48 31.95
N HIS A 47 -22.05 25.18 30.65
CA HIS A 47 -21.56 25.98 29.54
C HIS A 47 -22.37 25.69 28.27
N ASP A 48 -23.30 26.56 27.87
CA ASP A 48 -24.20 26.32 26.72
C ASP A 48 -24.85 24.90 26.78
N GLY A 49 -25.46 24.61 27.93
CA GLY A 49 -25.93 23.29 28.34
C GLY A 49 -27.45 23.13 28.37
N ALA A 50 -28.22 24.13 27.94
CA ALA A 50 -29.68 24.21 28.18
C ALA A 50 -30.51 23.06 27.59
N ARG A 51 -29.92 22.22 26.74
CA ARG A 51 -30.53 20.99 26.22
C ARG A 51 -30.54 19.83 27.22
N TRP A 52 -29.52 19.74 28.07
CA TRP A 52 -29.27 18.58 28.95
C TRP A 52 -29.47 18.93 30.43
N LEU A 53 -29.09 20.16 30.80
CA LEU A 53 -29.10 20.67 32.18
C LEU A 53 -30.41 20.42 32.96
N PRO A 54 -31.62 20.52 32.39
CA PRO A 54 -32.85 20.21 33.12
C PRO A 54 -32.93 18.75 33.62
N GLU A 55 -32.60 17.78 32.76
CA GLU A 55 -32.63 16.34 33.10
C GLU A 55 -31.54 16.01 34.13
N THR A 56 -30.37 16.64 34.01
CA THR A 56 -29.29 16.57 35.02
C THR A 56 -29.74 17.10 36.38
N LEU A 57 -30.34 18.29 36.44
CA LEU A 57 -30.76 18.93 37.70
C LEU A 57 -31.87 18.14 38.41
N GLU A 58 -32.83 17.61 37.65
CA GLU A 58 -33.91 16.78 38.17
C GLU A 58 -33.35 15.47 38.76
N ALA A 59 -32.48 14.77 38.03
CA ALA A 59 -31.84 13.54 38.52
C ALA A 59 -30.95 13.72 39.76
N VAL A 60 -30.33 14.90 39.95
CA VAL A 60 -29.58 15.23 41.18
C VAL A 60 -30.53 15.49 42.36
N ARG A 61 -31.71 16.07 42.11
CA ARG A 61 -32.74 16.30 43.13
C ARG A 61 -33.42 14.99 43.56
N GLU A 62 -33.57 14.05 42.64
CA GLU A 62 -34.27 12.76 42.84
C GLU A 62 -33.39 11.63 43.40
N GLN A 63 -32.17 11.93 43.85
CA GLN A 63 -31.29 10.93 44.45
C GLN A 63 -31.91 10.33 45.73
N SER A 64 -31.99 8.99 45.79
CA SER A 64 -32.45 8.20 46.95
C SER A 64 -31.68 8.54 48.23
N ARG A 65 -30.41 8.94 48.07
CA ARG A 65 -29.57 9.58 49.08
C ARG A 65 -29.48 11.08 48.76
N PRO A 66 -30.22 11.96 49.45
CA PRO A 66 -30.22 13.39 49.12
C PRO A 66 -28.85 14.05 49.29
N VAL A 67 -28.54 15.02 48.42
CA VAL A 67 -27.33 15.85 48.52
C VAL A 67 -27.48 16.92 49.62
N GLN A 68 -26.42 17.22 50.39
CA GLN A 68 -26.47 18.20 51.48
C GLN A 68 -26.32 19.65 50.99
N ARG A 69 -25.48 19.86 49.96
CA ARG A 69 -25.23 21.17 49.35
C ARG A 69 -25.21 21.02 47.84
N VAL A 70 -25.93 21.85 47.10
CA VAL A 70 -25.86 21.91 45.63
C VAL A 70 -25.37 23.30 45.23
N ILE A 71 -24.38 23.37 44.35
CA ILE A 71 -23.74 24.61 43.89
C ILE A 71 -23.68 24.58 42.36
N GLY A 72 -24.21 25.62 41.74
CA GLY A 72 -24.17 25.81 40.29
C GLY A 72 -23.04 26.74 39.87
N VAL A 73 -22.43 26.48 38.72
CA VAL A 73 -21.45 27.39 38.11
C VAL A 73 -21.76 27.56 36.62
N ASP A 74 -22.15 28.77 36.22
CA ASP A 74 -22.30 29.14 34.80
C ASP A 74 -21.00 29.77 34.28
N THR A 75 -20.34 29.09 33.35
CA THR A 75 -19.09 29.56 32.72
C THR A 75 -19.39 30.40 31.47
N GLY A 76 -20.18 31.45 31.63
CA GLY A 76 -20.49 32.42 30.57
C GLY A 76 -21.33 31.83 29.43
N SER A 77 -22.36 31.06 29.76
CA SER A 77 -23.33 30.53 28.79
C SER A 77 -24.05 31.64 28.04
N ARG A 78 -24.39 31.36 26.76
CA ARG A 78 -25.12 32.27 25.86
C ARG A 78 -26.53 31.79 25.53
N ASP A 79 -26.87 30.57 25.94
CA ASP A 79 -28.20 30.01 25.81
C ASP A 79 -29.02 30.25 27.10
N ARG A 80 -29.98 29.37 27.42
CA ARG A 80 -30.80 29.49 28.63
C ARG A 80 -30.20 28.82 29.87
N SER A 81 -28.97 28.28 29.83
CA SER A 81 -28.36 27.56 30.96
C SER A 81 -28.40 28.33 32.27
N GLY A 82 -27.92 29.59 32.28
CA GLY A 82 -27.90 30.40 33.51
C GLY A 82 -29.29 30.68 34.10
N ARG A 83 -30.34 30.74 33.27
CA ARG A 83 -31.73 30.86 33.75
C ARG A 83 -32.22 29.55 34.36
N ILE A 84 -32.04 28.44 33.65
CA ILE A 84 -32.39 27.09 34.13
C ILE A 84 -31.69 26.80 35.46
N LEU A 85 -30.42 27.22 35.61
CA LEU A 85 -29.68 27.08 36.86
C LEU A 85 -30.32 27.87 38.01
N ALA A 86 -30.75 29.11 37.76
CA ALA A 86 -31.43 29.97 38.74
C ALA A 86 -32.87 29.53 39.07
N ASP A 87 -33.53 28.81 38.17
CA ASP A 87 -34.86 28.23 38.41
C ASP A 87 -34.80 27.02 39.39
N PHE A 88 -33.64 26.36 39.51
CA PHE A 88 -33.46 25.13 40.30
C PHE A 88 -32.54 25.28 41.53
N ILE A 89 -31.59 26.22 41.51
CA ILE A 89 -30.59 26.44 42.56
C ILE A 89 -30.73 27.87 43.10
N ALA A 90 -30.61 28.03 44.42
CA ALA A 90 -30.71 29.34 45.06
C ALA A 90 -29.64 30.32 44.53
N PRO A 91 -29.94 31.62 44.32
CA PRO A 91 -29.00 32.58 43.71
C PRO A 91 -27.68 32.74 44.45
N ASP A 92 -27.65 32.57 45.78
CA ASP A 92 -26.44 32.62 46.62
C ASP A 92 -25.55 31.36 46.49
N ALA A 93 -26.04 30.34 45.80
CA ALA A 93 -25.37 29.08 45.50
C ALA A 93 -24.99 28.96 44.00
N ILE A 94 -25.03 30.06 43.25
CA ILE A 94 -24.66 30.12 41.82
C ILE A 94 -23.48 31.07 41.61
N ALA A 95 -22.41 30.58 40.98
CA ALA A 95 -21.32 31.41 40.48
C ALA A 95 -21.47 31.65 38.97
N THR A 96 -21.34 32.89 38.51
CA THR A 96 -21.21 33.21 37.08
C THR A 96 -19.77 33.64 36.80
N LEU A 97 -19.11 32.97 35.86
CA LEU A 97 -17.68 33.15 35.54
C LEU A 97 -17.48 33.53 34.07
N ASP A 98 -16.25 33.96 33.74
CA ASP A 98 -15.90 34.28 32.35
C ASP A 98 -15.93 33.03 31.45
N ARG A 99 -16.32 33.23 30.19
CA ARG A 99 -16.51 32.17 29.19
C ARG A 99 -15.23 31.41 28.82
N SER A 100 -14.05 31.96 29.11
CA SER A 100 -12.77 31.28 28.93
C SER A 100 -12.35 30.39 30.11
N THR A 101 -13.13 30.37 31.20
CA THR A 101 -12.80 29.62 32.42
C THR A 101 -12.88 28.11 32.17
N GLY A 102 -11.81 27.39 32.51
CA GLY A 102 -11.77 25.93 32.39
C GLY A 102 -12.56 25.22 33.50
N PHE A 103 -12.96 23.96 33.26
CA PHE A 103 -13.81 23.19 34.18
C PHE A 103 -13.22 23.13 35.59
N GLY A 104 -11.92 22.86 35.73
CA GLY A 104 -11.29 22.75 37.03
C GLY A 104 -11.16 24.06 37.82
N ASP A 105 -11.10 25.21 37.14
CA ASP A 105 -11.10 26.52 37.80
C ASP A 105 -12.54 26.94 38.16
N ALA A 106 -13.54 26.54 37.39
CA ALA A 106 -14.95 26.68 37.72
C ALA A 106 -15.34 25.88 38.98
N VAL A 107 -14.88 24.62 39.08
CA VAL A 107 -15.06 23.81 40.31
C VAL A 107 -14.38 24.45 41.52
N ARG A 108 -13.16 25.02 41.36
CA ARG A 108 -12.49 25.74 42.47
C ARG A 108 -13.32 26.95 42.93
N ALA A 109 -13.81 27.76 42.01
CA ALA A 109 -14.66 28.91 42.35
C ALA A 109 -15.94 28.50 43.12
N ALA A 110 -16.55 27.37 42.75
CA ALA A 110 -17.69 26.79 43.48
C ALA A 110 -17.34 26.44 44.94
N LEU A 111 -16.19 25.80 45.14
CA LEU A 111 -15.70 25.34 46.47
C LEU A 111 -15.18 26.49 47.33
N ASP A 112 -14.89 27.64 46.73
CA ASP A 112 -14.50 28.87 47.41
C ASP A 112 -15.71 29.67 47.93
N MET A 113 -16.94 29.35 47.48
CA MET A 113 -18.16 30.03 47.94
C MET A 113 -18.44 29.77 49.44
N PRO A 114 -19.00 30.75 50.19
CA PRO A 114 -19.30 30.58 51.61
C PRO A 114 -20.18 29.36 51.90
N ARG A 115 -21.19 29.13 51.06
CA ARG A 115 -22.12 27.99 51.18
C ARG A 115 -21.43 26.63 51.02
N ALA A 116 -20.34 26.55 50.23
CA ALA A 116 -19.53 25.34 50.09
C ALA A 116 -18.69 25.02 51.33
N ARG A 117 -18.34 26.05 52.12
CA ARG A 117 -17.42 25.98 53.26
C ARG A 117 -18.12 25.99 54.62
N ALA A 118 -19.39 26.39 54.67
CA ALA A 118 -20.19 26.41 55.89
C ALA A 118 -20.38 24.99 56.45
N ALA A 119 -20.11 24.81 57.75
CA ALA A 119 -20.34 23.55 58.45
C ALA A 119 -21.81 23.12 58.32
N PHE A 120 -22.05 21.83 58.06
CA PHE A 120 -23.41 21.32 57.90
C PHE A 120 -24.04 21.01 59.27
N PRO A 121 -25.23 21.56 59.61
CA PRO A 121 -25.89 21.27 60.88
C PRO A 121 -26.17 19.78 61.05
N GLY A 122 -25.78 19.21 62.19
CA GLY A 122 -25.96 17.78 62.48
C GLY A 122 -24.92 16.84 61.86
N ALA A 123 -23.86 17.37 61.22
CA ALA A 123 -22.70 16.55 60.85
C ALA A 123 -21.96 16.04 62.09
N ALA A 124 -21.49 14.79 62.05
CA ALA A 124 -20.66 14.21 63.09
C ALA A 124 -19.27 14.87 63.14
N PRO A 125 -18.58 14.90 64.31
CA PRO A 125 -17.24 15.50 64.41
C PRO A 125 -16.18 14.84 63.50
N ASP A 126 -16.38 13.56 63.15
CA ASP A 126 -15.57 12.74 62.26
C ASP A 126 -16.17 12.59 60.84
N ALA A 127 -17.17 13.41 60.49
CA ALA A 127 -17.84 13.36 59.19
C ALA A 127 -16.88 13.58 58.02
N THR A 128 -16.99 12.72 57.01
CA THR A 128 -16.23 12.86 55.76
C THR A 128 -16.97 13.78 54.80
N GLU A 129 -16.34 14.89 54.41
CA GLU A 129 -16.84 15.74 53.34
C GLU A 129 -16.46 15.19 51.95
N TRP A 130 -17.46 15.16 51.07
CA TRP A 130 -17.34 14.73 49.67
C TRP A 130 -17.78 15.84 48.73
N ILE A 131 -17.13 15.91 47.57
CA ILE A 131 -17.41 16.78 46.45
C ILE A 131 -17.93 15.90 45.32
N TRP A 132 -19.16 16.07 44.87
CA TRP A 132 -19.71 15.33 43.74
C TRP A 132 -19.72 16.22 42.50
N LEU A 133 -18.80 15.95 41.57
CA LEU A 133 -18.64 16.69 40.32
C LEU A 133 -19.61 16.16 39.28
N ILE A 134 -20.43 17.03 38.72
CA ILE A 134 -21.45 16.67 37.73
C ILE A 134 -21.35 17.63 36.54
N HIS A 135 -21.24 17.09 35.34
CA HIS A 135 -21.34 17.89 34.12
C HIS A 135 -22.80 18.21 33.79
N ASP A 136 -23.04 19.35 33.15
CA ASP A 136 -24.36 19.72 32.64
C ASP A 136 -24.92 18.81 31.53
N ASP A 137 -24.15 17.81 31.08
CA ASP A 137 -24.54 16.77 30.11
C ASP A 137 -24.40 15.34 30.67
N CYS A 138 -24.53 15.20 32.01
CA CYS A 138 -24.53 13.94 32.74
C CYS A 138 -25.80 13.78 33.61
N THR A 139 -26.51 12.66 33.50
CA THR A 139 -27.72 12.35 34.29
C THR A 139 -27.47 11.09 35.12
N PRO A 140 -27.24 11.19 36.45
CA PRO A 140 -27.12 10.02 37.32
C PRO A 140 -28.45 9.27 37.46
N GLU A 141 -28.41 7.95 37.68
CA GLU A 141 -29.60 7.21 38.12
C GLU A 141 -29.95 7.53 39.59
N PRO A 142 -31.21 7.33 40.04
CA PRO A 142 -31.67 7.76 41.36
C PRO A 142 -30.87 7.20 42.54
N ASP A 143 -30.25 6.03 42.42
CA ASP A 143 -29.46 5.39 43.48
C ASP A 143 -27.94 5.59 43.33
N ALA A 144 -27.48 6.35 42.32
CA ALA A 144 -26.06 6.47 41.99
C ALA A 144 -25.22 7.02 43.16
N LEU A 145 -25.68 8.07 43.85
CA LEU A 145 -24.99 8.62 45.01
C LEU A 145 -25.01 7.67 46.22
N GLN A 146 -26.07 6.87 46.38
CA GLN A 146 -26.15 5.84 47.42
C GLN A 146 -25.08 4.76 47.19
N HIS A 147 -24.98 4.22 45.97
CA HIS A 147 -23.96 3.22 45.63
C HIS A 147 -22.53 3.76 45.75
N LEU A 148 -22.27 5.01 45.33
CA LEU A 148 -20.95 5.65 45.51
C LEU A 148 -20.56 5.80 46.99
N LEU A 149 -21.50 6.13 47.89
CA LEU A 149 -21.21 6.25 49.31
C LEU A 149 -21.10 4.91 50.04
N LEU A 150 -21.85 3.88 49.63
CA LEU A 150 -21.67 2.51 50.13
C LEU A 150 -20.24 2.02 49.85
N ALA A 151 -19.78 2.13 48.60
CA ALA A 151 -18.42 1.75 48.21
C ALA A 151 -17.32 2.58 48.93
N ALA A 152 -17.61 3.83 49.30
CA ALA A 152 -16.70 4.67 50.06
C ALA A 152 -16.61 4.28 51.55
N ASN A 153 -17.69 3.74 52.12
CA ASN A 153 -17.71 3.20 53.47
C ASN A 153 -16.97 1.84 53.55
N ASP A 154 -17.06 1.02 52.50
CA ASP A 154 -16.39 -0.28 52.41
C ASP A 154 -14.86 -0.17 52.22
N ASP A 155 -14.36 0.90 51.59
CA ASP A 155 -12.92 1.17 51.45
C ASP A 155 -12.54 2.59 51.93
N PRO A 156 -12.13 2.75 53.21
CA PRO A 156 -11.68 4.03 53.75
C PRO A 156 -10.45 4.67 53.04
N ARG A 157 -9.77 3.94 52.14
CA ARG A 157 -8.70 4.48 51.28
C ARG A 157 -9.22 4.98 49.93
N ALA A 158 -10.49 4.79 49.62
CA ALA A 158 -11.15 5.44 48.50
C ALA A 158 -11.16 6.96 48.73
N ALA A 159 -10.66 7.69 47.74
CA ALA A 159 -10.68 9.16 47.72
C ALA A 159 -11.31 9.72 46.46
N VAL A 160 -11.41 8.90 45.42
CA VAL A 160 -12.09 9.22 44.16
C VAL A 160 -12.91 8.00 43.76
N LEU A 161 -14.21 8.18 43.59
CA LEU A 161 -15.13 7.16 43.10
C LEU A 161 -15.87 7.71 41.88
N GLY A 162 -16.26 6.85 40.94
CA GLY A 162 -17.03 7.28 39.78
C GLY A 162 -17.96 6.19 39.26
N PRO A 163 -19.12 6.56 38.71
CA PRO A 163 -20.12 5.64 38.19
C PRO A 163 -19.69 4.96 36.88
N LYS A 164 -20.39 3.88 36.52
CA LYS A 164 -20.44 3.33 35.16
C LYS A 164 -21.21 4.31 34.26
N LEU A 165 -20.57 4.77 33.19
CA LEU A 165 -21.17 5.70 32.24
C LEU A 165 -21.78 4.96 31.05
N ARG A 166 -23.05 5.25 30.76
CA ARG A 166 -23.82 4.76 29.61
C ARG A 166 -24.15 5.91 28.66
N ASP A 167 -24.48 5.61 27.41
CA ASP A 167 -24.77 6.65 26.42
C ASP A 167 -26.12 7.33 26.71
N TRP A 168 -26.15 8.66 26.57
CA TRP A 168 -27.38 9.44 26.77
C TRP A 168 -28.54 9.03 25.84
N PHE A 169 -28.24 8.67 24.59
CA PHE A 169 -29.24 8.45 23.55
C PHE A 169 -29.63 6.97 23.42
N ASP A 170 -28.66 6.06 23.43
CA ASP A 170 -28.92 4.61 23.54
C ASP A 170 -28.41 4.12 24.89
N ARG A 171 -29.27 4.27 25.92
CA ARG A 171 -28.98 3.94 27.32
C ARG A 171 -28.46 2.52 27.57
N ARG A 172 -28.51 1.63 26.58
CA ARG A 172 -27.94 0.27 26.64
C ARG A 172 -26.44 0.21 26.34
N LEU A 173 -25.86 1.22 25.69
CA LEU A 173 -24.45 1.24 25.29
C LEU A 173 -23.57 1.73 26.43
N LEU A 174 -22.45 1.04 26.65
CA LEU A 174 -21.40 1.49 27.57
C LEU A 174 -20.56 2.60 26.92
N VAL A 175 -20.30 3.66 27.70
CA VAL A 175 -19.39 4.75 27.34
C VAL A 175 -18.10 4.60 28.14
N GLU A 176 -18.17 4.42 29.47
CA GLU A 176 -17.00 4.15 30.32
C GLU A 176 -17.31 3.23 31.51
N ALA A 177 -16.43 2.25 31.76
CA ALA A 177 -16.41 1.44 32.98
C ALA A 177 -15.07 1.66 33.71
N GLY A 178 -14.75 2.93 33.96
CA GLY A 178 -13.41 3.39 34.37
C GLY A 178 -12.46 3.55 33.18
N VAL A 179 -11.34 4.23 33.43
CA VAL A 179 -10.43 4.73 32.38
C VAL A 179 -8.98 4.35 32.69
N THR A 180 -8.24 4.01 31.64
CA THR A 180 -6.78 3.88 31.61
C THR A 180 -6.20 4.71 30.45
N ILE A 181 -4.87 4.72 30.31
CA ILE A 181 -4.19 5.29 29.16
C ILE A 181 -3.21 4.32 28.50
N ASP A 182 -2.96 4.53 27.22
CA ASP A 182 -1.96 3.79 26.44
C ASP A 182 -0.54 4.38 26.55
N GLY A 183 0.40 3.79 25.80
CA GLY A 183 1.78 4.29 25.71
C GLY A 183 1.94 5.66 25.03
N ALA A 184 0.89 6.22 24.43
CA ALA A 184 0.88 7.53 23.80
C ALA A 184 0.11 8.59 24.64
N GLY A 185 -0.52 8.21 25.75
CA GLY A 185 -1.32 9.10 26.61
C GLY A 185 -2.81 9.14 26.28
N ARG A 186 -3.27 8.33 25.30
CA ARG A 186 -4.65 8.31 24.80
C ARG A 186 -5.61 7.68 25.81
N ARG A 187 -6.91 8.04 25.73
CA ARG A 187 -7.96 7.51 26.61
C ARG A 187 -8.29 6.09 26.15
N GLU A 188 -8.24 5.14 27.05
CA GLU A 188 -8.65 3.76 26.81
C GLU A 188 -9.64 3.36 27.90
N THR A 189 -10.87 3.01 27.51
CA THR A 189 -11.95 2.60 28.42
C THR A 189 -12.01 1.08 28.62
N GLY A 190 -11.30 0.32 27.78
CA GLY A 190 -11.39 -1.14 27.71
C GLY A 190 -12.53 -1.66 26.81
N LEU A 191 -13.51 -0.82 26.47
CA LEU A 191 -14.78 -1.22 25.86
C LEU A 191 -14.75 -1.37 24.34
N GLU A 192 -15.41 -2.38 23.78
CA GLU A 192 -15.57 -2.55 22.33
C GLU A 192 -16.42 -1.42 21.70
N GLN A 193 -16.34 -1.25 20.38
CA GLN A 193 -17.14 -0.22 19.70
C GLN A 193 -18.63 -0.60 19.78
N ARG A 194 -19.43 0.28 20.41
CA ARG A 194 -20.86 0.06 20.66
C ARG A 194 -21.14 -1.19 21.53
N GLU A 195 -20.28 -1.46 22.51
CA GLU A 195 -20.51 -2.52 23.49
C GLU A 195 -21.82 -2.28 24.29
N PHE A 196 -22.69 -3.29 24.32
CA PHE A 196 -23.91 -3.26 25.14
C PHE A 196 -23.60 -3.65 26.59
N ASP A 197 -24.29 -3.02 27.53
CA ASP A 197 -24.22 -3.33 28.95
C ASP A 197 -25.12 -4.54 29.27
N HIS A 198 -24.49 -5.68 29.50
CA HIS A 198 -25.08 -6.93 29.98
C HIS A 198 -24.57 -7.27 31.40
N GLY A 199 -23.99 -6.31 32.12
CA GLY A 199 -23.37 -6.50 33.44
C GLY A 199 -21.98 -7.15 33.42
N GLN A 200 -21.37 -7.29 32.24
CA GLN A 200 -20.06 -7.94 32.06
C GLN A 200 -18.88 -7.18 32.68
N HIS A 201 -19.06 -5.91 33.05
CA HIS A 201 -18.06 -5.09 33.73
C HIS A 201 -18.39 -4.79 35.20
N ASP A 202 -19.43 -5.41 35.75
CA ASP A 202 -19.96 -5.09 37.08
C ASP A 202 -19.03 -5.55 38.22
N GLY A 203 -19.15 -4.85 39.35
CA GLY A 203 -18.30 -4.95 40.53
C GLY A 203 -17.43 -3.71 40.76
N THR A 204 -17.34 -3.27 42.01
CA THR A 204 -16.46 -2.16 42.41
C THR A 204 -14.98 -2.57 42.29
N ARG A 205 -14.18 -1.82 41.53
CA ARG A 205 -12.76 -2.15 41.27
C ARG A 205 -11.83 -0.93 41.16
N PRO A 206 -10.55 -1.07 41.53
CA PRO A 206 -9.57 0.00 41.37
C PRO A 206 -9.22 0.24 39.89
N VAL A 207 -9.11 1.51 39.51
CA VAL A 207 -8.80 1.97 38.13
C VAL A 207 -7.73 3.07 38.14
N LEU A 208 -7.20 3.45 36.98
CA LEU A 208 -6.30 4.60 36.89
C LEU A 208 -7.06 5.91 37.10
N ALA A 209 -8.24 6.02 36.48
CA ALA A 209 -9.09 7.21 36.49
C ALA A 209 -10.57 6.87 36.29
N VAL A 210 -11.42 7.81 36.67
CA VAL A 210 -12.86 7.87 36.32
C VAL A 210 -13.13 9.25 35.71
N SER A 211 -14.19 9.38 34.90
CA SER A 211 -14.58 10.67 34.31
C SER A 211 -14.98 11.70 35.37
N SER A 212 -14.66 12.97 35.14
CA SER A 212 -15.15 14.11 35.94
C SER A 212 -16.67 14.31 35.86
N ALA A 213 -17.35 13.66 34.92
CA ALA A 213 -18.78 13.84 34.65
C ALA A 213 -19.73 13.42 35.78
N GLY A 214 -19.27 12.55 36.70
CA GLY A 214 -20.04 12.08 37.86
C GLY A 214 -19.14 11.73 39.05
N MET A 215 -17.97 12.36 39.15
CA MET A 215 -16.89 11.97 40.06
C MET A 215 -17.18 12.38 41.51
N LEU A 216 -17.18 11.43 42.44
CA LEU A 216 -17.22 11.70 43.87
C LEU A 216 -15.80 11.74 44.44
N VAL A 217 -15.39 12.90 44.98
CA VAL A 217 -14.02 13.16 45.47
C VAL A 217 -14.06 13.53 46.95
N ARG A 218 -13.15 12.97 47.74
CA ARG A 218 -13.03 13.30 49.17
C ARG A 218 -12.32 14.65 49.34
N ARG A 219 -12.89 15.55 50.15
CA ARG A 219 -12.45 16.96 50.20
C ARG A 219 -11.01 17.14 50.69
N ASP A 220 -10.62 16.38 51.72
CA ASP A 220 -9.25 16.37 52.26
C ASP A 220 -8.21 16.07 51.16
N VAL A 221 -8.54 15.15 50.25
CA VAL A 221 -7.66 14.76 49.14
C VAL A 221 -7.69 15.78 48.00
N TRP A 222 -8.85 16.40 47.73
CA TRP A 222 -8.93 17.52 46.78
C TRP A 222 -8.03 18.68 47.21
N ASP A 223 -8.14 19.11 48.47
CA ASP A 223 -7.38 20.22 49.04
C ASP A 223 -5.88 19.86 49.15
N GLN A 224 -5.55 18.64 49.58
CA GLN A 224 -4.17 18.12 49.59
C GLN A 224 -3.49 18.22 48.20
N LEU A 225 -4.25 18.04 47.12
CA LEU A 225 -3.74 17.95 45.76
C LEU A 225 -3.85 19.25 44.94
N ASP A 226 -4.36 20.36 45.50
CA ASP A 226 -4.67 21.63 44.80
C ASP A 226 -5.70 21.45 43.64
N GLY A 227 -6.61 20.48 43.79
CA GLY A 227 -7.66 20.17 42.80
C GLY A 227 -7.11 19.79 41.42
N PHE A 228 -7.82 20.18 40.35
CA PHE A 228 -7.38 19.98 38.96
C PHE A 228 -6.19 20.88 38.57
N ASP A 229 -5.38 20.41 37.61
CA ASP A 229 -4.22 21.15 37.13
C ASP A 229 -4.68 22.33 36.26
N ARG A 230 -4.41 23.57 36.68
CA ARG A 230 -4.67 24.81 35.90
C ARG A 230 -3.99 24.81 34.53
N GLY A 231 -3.07 23.89 34.28
CA GLY A 231 -2.51 23.63 32.95
C GLY A 231 -3.48 22.99 31.94
N LEU A 232 -4.57 22.39 32.40
CA LEU A 232 -5.51 21.54 31.67
C LEU A 232 -6.95 22.11 31.82
N PRO A 233 -7.32 23.15 31.04
CA PRO A 233 -8.63 23.79 31.18
C PRO A 233 -9.81 22.90 30.73
N VAL A 234 -9.56 21.97 29.80
CA VAL A 234 -10.51 20.98 29.26
C VAL A 234 -9.71 19.75 28.81
N PHE A 235 -10.25 18.55 29.06
CA PHE A 235 -9.71 17.23 28.77
C PHE A 235 -8.43 16.85 29.55
N ARG A 236 -8.40 15.60 30.03
CA ARG A 236 -7.29 14.92 30.74
C ARG A 236 -7.03 15.42 32.16
N ASP A 237 -7.75 16.41 32.61
CA ASP A 237 -7.84 16.87 33.99
C ASP A 237 -8.31 15.75 34.92
N ASP A 238 -9.31 14.98 34.50
CA ASP A 238 -9.81 13.75 35.15
C ASP A 238 -8.71 12.71 35.42
N ILE A 239 -8.00 12.30 34.36
CA ILE A 239 -6.89 11.34 34.41
C ILE A 239 -5.71 11.90 35.22
N ASP A 240 -5.42 13.19 35.08
CA ASP A 240 -4.32 13.82 35.79
C ASP A 240 -4.52 13.83 37.31
N PHE A 241 -5.73 14.22 37.74
CA PHE A 241 -6.10 14.25 39.16
C PHE A 241 -6.13 12.85 39.76
N CYS A 242 -6.77 11.88 39.09
CA CYS A 242 -6.83 10.49 39.56
C CYS A 242 -5.43 9.87 39.67
N TRP A 243 -4.53 10.13 38.71
CA TRP A 243 -3.13 9.70 38.80
C TRP A 243 -2.41 10.34 40.00
N ARG A 244 -2.63 11.63 40.25
CA ARG A 244 -2.07 12.33 41.42
C ARG A 244 -2.59 11.73 42.74
N ALA A 245 -3.88 11.41 42.83
CA ALA A 245 -4.48 10.74 43.99
C ALA A 245 -3.87 9.35 44.23
N GLY A 246 -3.79 8.51 43.20
CA GLY A 246 -3.11 7.20 43.27
C GLY A 246 -1.63 7.31 43.62
N GLY A 247 -0.95 8.36 43.13
CA GLY A 247 0.43 8.70 43.47
C GLY A 247 0.64 9.17 44.90
N ALA A 248 -0.35 9.84 45.50
CA ALA A 248 -0.39 10.20 46.91
C ALA A 248 -0.72 9.02 47.84
N GLY A 249 -1.16 7.90 47.27
CA GLY A 249 -1.37 6.64 47.98
C GLY A 249 -2.82 6.27 48.24
N HIS A 250 -3.75 7.12 47.82
CA HIS A 250 -5.19 6.90 47.85
C HIS A 250 -5.64 5.90 46.76
N ARG A 251 -6.90 5.47 46.81
CA ARG A 251 -7.53 4.62 45.78
C ARG A 251 -8.53 5.42 44.95
N VAL A 252 -8.53 5.10 43.65
CA VAL A 252 -9.51 5.54 42.66
C VAL A 252 -10.32 4.31 42.26
N LEU A 253 -11.62 4.33 42.49
CA LEU A 253 -12.53 3.21 42.26
C LEU A 253 -13.55 3.56 41.16
N VAL A 254 -13.85 2.60 40.29
CA VAL A 254 -15.12 2.62 39.56
C VAL A 254 -16.13 1.80 40.36
N VAL A 255 -17.33 2.34 40.54
CA VAL A 255 -18.47 1.71 41.22
C VAL A 255 -19.53 1.52 40.16
N THR A 256 -19.70 0.29 39.69
CA THR A 256 -20.53 0.00 38.50
C THR A 256 -22.01 0.01 38.78
N ASP A 257 -22.38 -0.24 40.03
CA ASP A 257 -23.76 -0.24 40.54
C ASP A 257 -24.29 1.20 40.62
N ALA A 258 -23.39 2.19 40.71
CA ALA A 258 -23.72 3.57 40.41
C ALA A 258 -23.68 3.79 38.89
N VAL A 259 -24.83 4.12 38.28
CA VAL A 259 -24.97 4.35 36.85
C VAL A 259 -25.22 5.82 36.55
N ALA A 260 -24.65 6.35 35.47
CA ALA A 260 -25.00 7.67 34.94
C ALA A 260 -24.97 7.68 33.40
N TYR A 261 -25.82 8.51 32.80
CA TYR A 261 -25.93 8.71 31.36
C TYR A 261 -25.17 9.97 30.93
N HIS A 262 -24.24 9.88 29.99
CA HIS A 262 -23.37 10.99 29.60
C HIS A 262 -23.43 11.25 28.08
N ALA A 263 -23.63 12.50 27.68
CA ALA A 263 -23.82 12.85 26.26
C ALA A 263 -22.51 13.08 25.50
N GLU A 264 -21.41 13.35 26.22
CA GLU A 264 -20.07 13.69 25.73
C GLU A 264 -20.05 14.92 24.80
N ALA A 265 -20.83 15.97 25.10
CA ALA A 265 -21.14 17.07 24.20
C ALA A 265 -19.89 17.77 23.63
N ALA A 266 -18.87 18.02 24.46
CA ALA A 266 -17.60 18.63 24.03
C ALA A 266 -16.72 17.66 23.21
N ALA A 267 -16.58 16.40 23.64
CA ALA A 267 -15.73 15.42 22.95
C ALA A 267 -16.30 15.02 21.58
N ARG A 268 -17.63 14.86 21.48
CA ARG A 268 -18.35 14.57 20.22
C ARG A 268 -18.58 15.80 19.34
N ARG A 269 -17.99 16.95 19.68
CA ARG A 269 -18.10 18.23 18.95
C ARG A 269 -19.55 18.73 18.75
N ARG A 270 -20.47 18.30 19.64
CA ARG A 270 -21.85 18.83 19.72
C ARG A 270 -21.91 20.19 20.41
N ARG A 271 -20.87 20.53 21.18
CA ARG A 271 -20.64 21.84 21.82
C ARG A 271 -19.27 22.38 21.42
N ARG A 272 -19.16 23.69 21.17
CA ARG A 272 -17.88 24.36 20.87
C ARG A 272 -17.12 24.64 22.18
N ILE A 273 -15.84 24.32 22.22
CA ILE A 273 -14.97 24.63 23.36
C ILE A 273 -14.66 26.13 23.35
N SER A 274 -14.97 26.84 24.44
CA SER A 274 -14.67 28.27 24.60
C SER A 274 -13.44 28.54 25.48
N ALA A 275 -13.13 27.63 26.43
CA ALA A 275 -11.97 27.73 27.33
C ALA A 275 -10.59 27.48 26.66
N ALA A 276 -10.58 27.17 25.36
CA ALA A 276 -9.37 27.08 24.54
C ALA A 276 -9.71 27.39 23.08
N SER A 277 -8.83 28.14 22.40
CA SER A 277 -8.97 28.48 20.97
C SER A 277 -8.44 27.40 20.00
N ASP A 278 -7.79 26.36 20.52
CA ASP A 278 -7.21 25.27 19.73
C ASP A 278 -8.27 24.25 19.25
N HIS A 279 -8.00 23.56 18.13
CA HIS A 279 -8.87 22.48 17.64
C HIS A 279 -8.97 21.34 18.67
N PRO A 280 -10.15 20.74 18.93
CA PRO A 280 -10.33 19.76 20.03
C PRO A 280 -9.37 18.56 19.97
N ARG A 281 -9.09 18.02 18.77
CA ARG A 281 -8.14 16.90 18.59
C ARG A 281 -6.71 17.29 18.98
N ARG A 282 -6.26 18.49 18.57
CA ARG A 282 -4.94 19.04 18.92
C ARG A 282 -4.83 19.31 20.43
N LEU A 283 -5.90 19.81 21.05
CA LEU A 283 -5.97 20.03 22.50
C LEU A 283 -5.86 18.71 23.28
N ASP A 284 -6.68 17.71 22.94
CA ASP A 284 -6.64 16.40 23.60
C ASP A 284 -5.27 15.72 23.40
N ARG A 285 -4.72 15.72 22.18
CA ARG A 285 -3.40 15.13 21.90
C ARG A 285 -2.28 15.81 22.70
N ARG A 286 -2.29 17.15 22.78
CA ARG A 286 -1.33 17.92 23.58
C ARG A 286 -1.41 17.54 25.06
N ASN A 287 -2.62 17.53 25.60
CA ASN A 287 -2.87 17.23 27.01
C ASN A 287 -2.53 15.77 27.34
N ALA A 288 -2.84 14.81 26.46
CA ALA A 288 -2.48 13.39 26.58
C ALA A 288 -0.95 13.18 26.72
N VAL A 289 -0.16 13.80 25.83
CA VAL A 289 1.31 13.72 25.90
C VAL A 289 1.84 14.45 27.14
N PHE A 290 1.28 15.61 27.49
CA PHE A 290 1.65 16.36 28.69
C PHE A 290 1.42 15.55 29.98
N VAL A 291 0.22 14.99 30.18
CA VAL A 291 -0.13 14.20 31.38
C VAL A 291 0.74 12.95 31.50
N LEU A 292 0.99 12.25 30.39
CA LEU A 292 1.91 11.11 30.34
C LEU A 292 3.33 11.51 30.79
N LEU A 293 3.92 12.53 30.15
CA LEU A 293 5.29 12.95 30.45
C LEU A 293 5.43 13.61 31.83
N ALA A 294 4.39 14.30 32.33
CA ALA A 294 4.41 14.96 33.63
C ALA A 294 4.27 13.97 34.80
N ASN A 295 3.64 12.80 34.60
CA ASN A 295 3.45 11.80 35.65
C ASN A 295 4.52 10.70 35.70
N LEU A 296 5.15 10.33 34.58
CA LEU A 296 6.15 9.24 34.53
C LEU A 296 7.44 9.50 35.35
N PRO A 297 8.12 8.47 35.87
CA PRO A 297 9.49 8.59 36.41
C PRO A 297 10.47 8.98 35.29
N MET A 298 11.65 9.53 35.61
CA MET A 298 12.56 10.14 34.61
C MET A 298 12.90 9.22 33.43
N GLY A 299 13.36 7.99 33.67
CA GLY A 299 13.66 7.03 32.59
C GLY A 299 12.42 6.62 31.79
N GLY A 300 11.27 6.46 32.45
CA GLY A 300 9.99 6.19 31.78
C GLY A 300 9.52 7.35 30.90
N MET A 301 9.72 8.59 31.36
CA MET A 301 9.43 9.81 30.63
C MET A 301 10.33 9.94 29.39
N LEU A 302 11.64 9.68 29.51
CA LEU A 302 12.57 9.73 28.38
C LEU A 302 12.22 8.68 27.31
N ALA A 303 11.94 7.44 27.74
CA ALA A 303 11.48 6.38 26.83
C ALA A 303 10.13 6.74 26.17
N ALA A 304 9.20 7.32 26.92
CA ALA A 304 7.90 7.77 26.39
C ALA A 304 8.04 8.95 25.41
N PHE A 305 8.95 9.89 25.67
CA PHE A 305 9.29 11.01 24.79
C PHE A 305 9.82 10.48 23.45
N VAL A 306 10.89 9.67 23.46
CA VAL A 306 11.49 9.09 22.24
C VAL A 306 10.44 8.30 21.46
N ARG A 307 9.69 7.40 22.13
CA ARG A 307 8.62 6.61 21.50
C ARG A 307 7.53 7.49 20.87
N ASN A 308 7.06 8.53 21.57
CA ASN A 308 6.00 9.38 21.04
C ASN A 308 6.49 10.26 19.89
N THR A 309 7.75 10.71 19.89
CA THR A 309 8.34 11.45 18.77
C THR A 309 8.31 10.59 17.50
N PHE A 310 8.86 9.38 17.52
CA PHE A 310 8.84 8.47 16.37
C PHE A 310 7.41 8.08 15.94
N ALA A 311 6.55 7.69 16.90
CA ALA A 311 5.17 7.28 16.64
C ALA A 311 4.24 8.42 16.16
N SER A 312 4.73 9.66 16.18
CA SER A 312 3.97 10.83 15.72
C SER A 312 4.55 11.41 14.43
N LEU A 313 5.87 11.40 14.23
CA LEU A 313 6.48 11.61 12.92
C LEU A 313 5.91 10.63 11.89
N LEU A 314 5.85 9.35 12.24
CA LEU A 314 5.27 8.30 11.40
C LEU A 314 3.78 8.53 11.11
N ARG A 315 3.03 9.12 12.05
CA ARG A 315 1.60 9.40 11.88
C ARG A 315 1.34 10.67 11.07
N VAL A 316 2.16 11.70 11.23
CA VAL A 316 2.19 12.88 10.35
C VAL A 316 2.45 12.45 8.92
N LEU A 317 3.43 11.56 8.70
CA LEU A 317 3.68 10.96 7.38
C LEU A 317 2.48 10.16 6.86
N MET A 318 1.87 9.28 7.67
CA MET A 318 0.65 8.56 7.27
C MET A 318 -0.52 9.51 6.95
N TYR A 319 -0.72 10.58 7.71
CA TYR A 319 -1.76 11.57 7.43
C TYR A 319 -1.49 12.35 6.14
N ILE A 320 -0.22 12.66 5.81
CA ILE A 320 0.15 13.24 4.51
C ILE A 320 -0.16 12.26 3.37
N VAL A 321 0.24 10.98 3.50
CA VAL A 321 -0.04 9.92 2.51
C VAL A 321 -1.56 9.70 2.33
N ALA A 322 -2.34 9.76 3.41
CA ALA A 322 -3.80 9.68 3.42
C ALA A 322 -4.51 10.99 3.02
N LYS A 323 -3.75 12.04 2.66
CA LYS A 323 -4.23 13.37 2.26
C LYS A 323 -5.10 14.08 3.30
N GLN A 324 -4.73 13.95 4.57
CA GLN A 324 -5.31 14.67 5.71
C GLN A 324 -4.32 15.70 6.28
N PRO A 325 -3.94 16.75 5.53
CA PRO A 325 -2.92 17.72 5.98
C PRO A 325 -3.32 18.46 7.26
N ALA A 326 -4.62 18.69 7.50
CA ALA A 326 -5.11 19.27 8.75
C ALA A 326 -4.83 18.37 9.97
N ASN A 327 -5.08 17.06 9.87
CA ASN A 327 -4.77 16.11 10.95
C ASN A 327 -3.25 15.94 11.15
N ALA A 328 -2.47 15.98 10.07
CA ALA A 328 -1.01 16.00 10.11
C ALA A 328 -0.48 17.24 10.88
N PHE A 329 -1.03 18.42 10.58
CA PHE A 329 -0.69 19.67 11.24
C PHE A 329 -1.11 19.66 12.72
N ASP A 330 -2.33 19.23 13.03
CA ASP A 330 -2.82 19.12 14.41
C ASP A 330 -1.93 18.22 15.28
N GLU A 331 -1.50 17.05 14.78
CA GLU A 331 -0.58 16.16 15.48
C GLU A 331 0.81 16.79 15.69
N ALA A 332 1.36 17.41 14.64
CA ALA A 332 2.68 18.04 14.70
C ALA A 332 2.70 19.20 15.72
N VAL A 333 1.71 20.10 15.66
CA VAL A 333 1.64 21.26 16.55
C VAL A 333 1.24 20.86 17.98
N ALA A 334 0.43 19.81 18.18
CA ALA A 334 0.13 19.29 19.52
C ALA A 334 1.41 18.87 20.27
N ILE A 335 2.36 18.24 19.56
CA ILE A 335 3.60 17.73 20.14
C ILE A 335 4.66 18.83 20.25
N ALA A 336 4.81 19.66 19.22
CA ALA A 336 5.68 20.83 19.27
C ALA A 336 5.32 21.72 20.47
N ALA A 337 4.02 21.93 20.75
CA ALA A 337 3.58 22.71 21.91
C ALA A 337 4.01 22.11 23.27
N VAL A 338 4.13 20.78 23.41
CA VAL A 338 4.66 20.18 24.65
C VAL A 338 6.18 20.31 24.72
N TYR A 339 6.88 20.10 23.60
CA TYR A 339 8.34 20.03 23.55
C TYR A 339 9.01 21.41 23.59
N LEU A 340 8.40 22.43 22.97
CA LEU A 340 8.88 23.81 22.96
C LEU A 340 8.58 24.57 24.26
N MET A 341 7.79 24.00 25.19
CA MET A 341 7.49 24.59 26.51
C MET A 341 8.02 23.73 27.68
N PRO A 342 9.32 23.36 27.72
CA PRO A 342 9.86 22.44 28.73
C PRO A 342 9.70 22.99 30.16
N GLY A 343 9.79 24.31 30.35
CA GLY A 343 9.57 24.95 31.65
C GLY A 343 8.16 24.77 32.23
N ARG A 344 7.14 24.47 31.40
CA ARG A 344 5.78 24.13 31.88
C ARG A 344 5.73 22.69 32.38
N LEU A 345 6.35 21.77 31.65
CA LEU A 345 6.49 20.36 32.02
C LEU A 345 7.34 20.19 33.30
N ILE A 346 8.47 20.89 33.40
CA ILE A 346 9.35 20.86 34.58
C ILE A 346 8.61 21.34 35.84
N ARG A 347 7.92 22.49 35.77
CA ARG A 347 7.12 23.01 36.89
C ARG A 347 6.02 22.03 37.33
N ALA A 348 5.30 21.43 36.37
CA ALA A 348 4.30 20.41 36.69
C ALA A 348 4.92 19.20 37.40
N ARG A 349 6.06 18.68 36.92
CA ARG A 349 6.78 17.56 37.54
C ARG A 349 7.27 17.89 38.96
N LEU A 350 7.79 19.09 39.19
CA LEU A 350 8.22 19.55 40.52
C LEU A 350 7.03 19.65 41.49
N ARG A 351 5.89 20.22 41.06
CA ARG A 351 4.64 20.27 41.86
C ARG A 351 4.17 18.87 42.24
N ARG A 352 4.14 17.95 41.26
CA ARG A 352 3.71 16.54 41.42
C ARG A 352 4.63 15.70 42.28
N ARG A 353 5.91 16.08 42.46
CA ARG A 353 6.86 15.36 43.32
C ARG A 353 6.52 15.54 44.80
N ARG A 354 5.99 16.69 45.22
CA ARG A 354 5.72 17.02 46.64
C ARG A 354 4.80 16.02 47.33
N ASN A 355 3.74 15.59 46.66
CA ASN A 355 2.71 14.73 47.23
C ASN A 355 2.87 13.24 46.86
N ARG A 356 3.95 12.84 46.18
CA ARG A 356 4.12 11.47 45.68
C ARG A 356 4.64 10.53 46.78
N ARG A 357 3.75 9.68 47.30
CA ARG A 357 4.07 8.63 48.28
C ARG A 357 4.31 7.25 47.66
N ARG A 358 3.67 6.93 46.52
CA ARG A 358 3.83 5.62 45.85
C ARG A 358 4.82 5.64 44.69
N THR A 359 5.59 4.56 44.57
CA THR A 359 6.48 4.29 43.42
C THR A 359 5.66 3.98 42.17
N TYR A 360 6.20 4.34 40.99
CA TYR A 360 5.58 4.08 39.68
C TYR A 360 5.17 2.61 39.46
N SER A 361 5.87 1.65 40.07
CA SER A 361 5.53 0.22 40.04
C SER A 361 4.10 -0.08 40.52
N ALA A 362 3.54 0.72 41.44
CA ALA A 362 2.17 0.55 41.94
C ALA A 362 1.08 1.09 40.98
N ILE A 363 1.45 1.98 40.05
CA ILE A 363 0.52 2.56 39.06
C ILE A 363 0.66 1.86 37.70
N ARG A 364 1.84 1.31 37.40
CA ARG A 364 2.18 0.57 36.17
C ARG A 364 1.22 -0.59 35.79
N PRO A 365 0.48 -1.26 36.70
CA PRO A 365 -0.54 -2.24 36.32
C PRO A 365 -1.76 -1.60 35.66
N PHE A 366 -2.16 -0.40 36.07
CA PHE A 366 -3.33 0.32 35.55
C PHE A 366 -3.06 1.07 34.23
N LEU A 367 -1.98 0.74 33.49
CA LEU A 367 -1.62 1.37 32.21
C LEU A 367 -1.69 0.35 31.08
N ALA A 368 -2.45 0.65 30.03
CA ALA A 368 -2.65 -0.24 28.90
C ALA A 368 -1.34 -0.47 28.12
N ARG A 369 -0.90 -1.74 28.05
CA ARG A 369 0.30 -2.15 27.30
C ARG A 369 -0.08 -2.73 25.94
N GLY A 370 0.77 -2.53 24.95
CA GLY A 370 0.59 -3.08 23.60
C GLY A 370 -0.56 -2.49 22.77
N VAL A 371 -1.55 -1.81 23.37
CA VAL A 371 -2.71 -1.23 22.68
C VAL A 371 -2.28 -0.23 21.59
N ALA A 372 -1.37 0.70 21.89
CA ALA A 372 -0.83 1.64 20.91
C ALA A 372 -0.15 0.95 19.71
N LEU A 373 0.51 -0.19 19.95
CA LEU A 373 1.15 -0.98 18.90
C LEU A 373 0.13 -1.77 18.08
N ARG A 374 -0.89 -2.37 18.74
CA ARG A 374 -2.03 -3.03 18.07
C ARG A 374 -2.77 -2.04 17.17
N GLN A 375 -3.21 -0.90 17.69
CA GLN A 375 -3.85 0.17 16.90
C GLN A 375 -2.99 0.61 15.70
N PHE A 376 -1.66 0.68 15.87
CA PHE A 376 -0.76 1.00 14.76
C PHE A 376 -0.68 -0.13 13.73
N THR A 377 -0.53 -1.39 14.15
CA THR A 377 -0.52 -2.54 13.24
C THR A 377 -1.86 -2.72 12.53
N ASP A 378 -2.98 -2.44 13.20
CA ASP A 378 -4.32 -2.53 12.65
C ASP A 378 -4.55 -1.40 11.63
N ALA A 379 -4.09 -0.17 11.92
CA ALA A 379 -4.12 0.93 10.96
C ALA A 379 -3.28 0.64 9.71
N VAL A 380 -2.07 0.09 9.86
CA VAL A 380 -1.21 -0.33 8.75
C VAL A 380 -1.82 -1.50 7.98
N ALA A 381 -2.35 -2.51 8.67
CA ALA A 381 -2.99 -3.67 8.04
C ALA A 381 -4.25 -3.26 7.25
N ASN A 382 -5.06 -2.33 7.78
CA ASN A 382 -6.21 -1.77 7.08
C ASN A 382 -5.80 -0.95 5.86
N LEU A 383 -4.75 -0.11 5.98
CA LEU A 383 -4.19 0.64 4.85
C LEU A 383 -3.70 -0.30 3.72
N VAL A 384 -3.01 -1.39 4.08
CA VAL A 384 -2.50 -2.40 3.14
C VAL A 384 -3.63 -3.23 2.51
N ALA A 385 -4.62 -3.65 3.30
CA ALA A 385 -5.81 -4.34 2.80
C ALA A 385 -6.73 -3.41 1.96
N GLY A 386 -6.58 -2.09 2.12
CA GLY A 386 -7.51 -1.09 1.60
C GLY A 386 -8.93 -1.23 2.19
N THR A 387 -9.03 -1.80 3.38
CA THR A 387 -10.20 -1.73 4.25
C THR A 387 -10.20 -0.33 4.88
N PRO A 388 -11.34 0.36 5.06
CA PRO A 388 -11.35 1.65 5.72
C PRO A 388 -10.80 1.54 7.15
N GLY A 389 -9.56 1.99 7.34
CA GLY A 389 -9.00 2.22 8.67
C GLY A 389 -9.78 3.36 9.32
N LEU A 390 -10.69 3.01 10.23
CA LEU A 390 -11.42 3.99 11.03
C LEU A 390 -10.41 4.89 11.75
N ASP A 391 -10.50 6.20 11.51
CA ASP A 391 -9.74 7.22 12.22
C ASP A 391 -10.07 7.08 13.72
N THR A 392 -9.20 6.41 14.48
CA THR A 392 -9.43 6.10 15.91
C THR A 392 -8.47 6.87 16.84
N PRO A 393 -8.48 8.23 16.84
CA PRO A 393 -7.80 9.00 17.88
C PRO A 393 -8.69 9.14 19.12
N GLY A 394 -8.69 8.09 19.96
CA GLY A 394 -9.40 8.06 21.26
C GLY A 394 -10.87 7.64 21.16
N ARG A 395 -11.31 6.76 22.06
CA ARG A 395 -12.67 6.17 22.14
C ARG A 395 -13.75 7.19 22.59
N HIS A 396 -14.00 8.22 21.78
CA HIS A 396 -15.13 9.17 21.90
C HIS A 396 -15.90 9.34 20.57
N GLN A 397 -15.90 8.32 19.71
CA GLN A 397 -16.69 8.29 18.47
C GLN A 397 -17.54 7.02 18.40
N ALA A 398 -18.77 7.14 18.90
CA ALA A 398 -19.89 6.32 18.47
C ALA A 398 -21.02 7.26 18.02
N VAL A 399 -21.58 6.95 16.83
CA VAL A 399 -22.70 7.54 16.07
C VAL A 399 -22.23 7.93 14.66
N THR A 400 -22.86 7.32 13.63
CA THR A 400 -22.71 7.46 12.15
C THR A 400 -21.93 6.40 11.35
N ALA A 401 -21.76 5.16 11.84
CA ALA A 401 -21.39 4.04 10.98
C ALA A 401 -22.26 2.80 11.29
N PRO A 402 -22.82 2.10 10.29
CA PRO A 402 -23.40 0.77 10.46
C PRO A 402 -22.31 -0.25 10.85
N PRO A 403 -22.67 -1.36 11.52
CA PRO A 403 -21.73 -2.47 11.68
C PRO A 403 -21.33 -3.05 10.32
N PRO A 404 -20.08 -3.52 10.14
CA PRO A 404 -19.74 -4.38 9.01
C PRO A 404 -20.47 -5.73 9.14
N ASP A 405 -21.02 -6.24 8.05
CA ASP A 405 -21.81 -7.50 7.99
C ASP A 405 -20.99 -8.80 8.24
N ASP A 406 -19.72 -8.70 8.64
CA ASP A 406 -18.85 -9.85 8.91
C ASP A 406 -18.86 -10.20 10.41
N GLU A 407 -19.82 -11.03 10.82
CA GLU A 407 -19.82 -11.73 12.11
C GLU A 407 -18.67 -12.79 12.16
N ASP A 408 -17.43 -12.37 12.46
CA ASP A 408 -16.43 -13.28 13.04
C ASP A 408 -16.62 -13.26 14.58
N PRO A 409 -16.99 -14.39 15.21
CA PRO A 409 -17.39 -14.41 16.62
C PRO A 409 -16.24 -14.13 17.60
N LEU A 410 -16.62 -13.53 18.74
CA LEU A 410 -15.79 -13.24 19.92
C LEU A 410 -14.76 -14.33 20.24
N ALA A 411 -13.49 -13.94 20.42
CA ALA A 411 -12.46 -14.78 21.00
C ALA A 411 -11.40 -13.96 21.75
N ASP A 412 -11.31 -14.19 23.06
CA ASP A 412 -10.35 -13.59 23.99
C ASP A 412 -8.88 -13.74 23.58
N ASP A 413 -8.09 -12.72 23.92
CA ASP A 413 -6.68 -12.72 24.34
C ASP A 413 -5.66 -13.64 23.62
N HIS A 414 -5.94 -14.05 22.39
CA HIS A 414 -5.05 -14.89 21.59
C HIS A 414 -4.00 -14.06 20.85
N SER A 415 -2.74 -14.50 20.98
CA SER A 415 -1.58 -13.77 20.45
C SER A 415 -1.69 -13.54 18.93
N LEU A 416 -1.21 -12.38 18.48
CA LEU A 416 -1.19 -12.01 17.06
C LEU A 416 -0.51 -13.09 16.19
N LEU A 417 0.49 -13.78 16.74
CA LEU A 417 1.13 -14.95 16.14
C LEU A 417 0.12 -16.07 15.85
N ARG A 418 -0.74 -16.45 16.79
CA ARG A 418 -1.75 -17.50 16.57
C ARG A 418 -2.76 -17.08 15.49
N ARG A 419 -3.24 -15.82 15.51
CA ARG A 419 -4.18 -15.30 14.49
C ARG A 419 -3.54 -15.22 13.09
N ALA A 420 -2.26 -14.84 13.00
CA ALA A 420 -1.52 -14.84 11.74
C ALA A 420 -1.34 -16.27 11.22
N LEU A 421 -0.86 -17.19 12.07
CA LEU A 421 -0.58 -18.59 11.75
C LEU A 421 -1.83 -19.42 11.44
N THR A 422 -3.02 -19.06 11.93
CA THR A 422 -4.28 -19.73 11.55
C THR A 422 -4.96 -19.12 10.32
N SER A 423 -4.51 -17.96 9.83
CA SER A 423 -5.15 -17.32 8.69
C SER A 423 -4.80 -18.06 7.38
N PRO A 424 -5.80 -18.48 6.56
CA PRO A 424 -5.55 -19.33 5.39
C PRO A 424 -4.69 -18.64 4.31
N GLY A 425 -4.73 -17.31 4.23
CA GLY A 425 -3.86 -16.53 3.35
C GLY A 425 -2.38 -16.57 3.74
N VAL A 426 -2.08 -16.39 5.03
CA VAL A 426 -0.69 -16.48 5.52
C VAL A 426 -0.18 -17.91 5.38
N LEU A 427 -0.99 -18.91 5.72
CA LEU A 427 -0.63 -20.32 5.52
C LEU A 427 -0.32 -20.64 4.04
N LEU A 428 -1.15 -20.15 3.10
CA LEU A 428 -0.89 -20.32 1.66
C LEU A 428 0.42 -19.63 1.24
N VAL A 429 0.63 -18.37 1.60
CA VAL A 429 1.83 -17.62 1.19
C VAL A 429 3.09 -18.21 1.84
N SER A 430 3.02 -18.65 3.11
CA SER A 430 4.11 -19.36 3.77
C SER A 430 4.41 -20.70 3.10
N ALA A 431 3.38 -21.48 2.73
CA ALA A 431 3.57 -22.74 2.00
C ALA A 431 4.19 -22.51 0.61
N LEU A 432 3.69 -21.54 -0.16
CA LEU A 432 4.27 -21.14 -1.44
C LEU A 432 5.71 -20.64 -1.30
N THR A 433 6.03 -19.89 -0.23
CA THR A 433 7.40 -19.46 0.07
C THR A 433 8.30 -20.67 0.35
N VAL A 434 7.86 -21.65 1.14
CA VAL A 434 8.63 -22.88 1.39
C VAL A 434 8.84 -23.70 0.11
N ILE A 435 7.79 -23.88 -0.71
CA ILE A 435 7.86 -24.55 -2.02
C ILE A 435 8.90 -23.87 -2.92
N THR A 436 8.86 -22.54 -2.98
CA THR A 436 9.78 -21.69 -3.75
C THR A 436 11.22 -21.85 -3.26
N LEU A 437 11.46 -21.75 -1.95
CA LEU A 437 12.79 -21.94 -1.35
C LEU A 437 13.37 -23.35 -1.62
N VAL A 438 12.54 -24.39 -1.65
CA VAL A 438 12.96 -25.76 -1.96
C VAL A 438 13.24 -25.93 -3.46
N ALA A 439 12.41 -25.37 -4.34
CA ALA A 439 12.57 -25.47 -5.79
C ALA A 439 13.77 -24.65 -6.29
N GLU A 440 13.97 -23.44 -5.77
CA GLU A 440 15.01 -22.49 -6.18
C GLU A 440 16.30 -22.61 -5.37
N ARG A 441 16.47 -23.72 -4.63
CA ARG A 441 17.65 -24.04 -3.79
C ARG A 441 19.01 -23.84 -4.48
N SER A 442 19.08 -24.01 -5.81
CA SER A 442 20.28 -23.82 -6.64
C SER A 442 20.59 -22.36 -7.00
N LEU A 443 19.63 -21.45 -6.80
CA LEU A 443 19.73 -20.02 -7.13
C LEU A 443 19.96 -19.14 -5.90
N LEU A 444 19.41 -19.53 -4.74
CA LEU A 444 19.40 -18.72 -3.51
C LEU A 444 20.75 -18.46 -2.86
N PHE A 445 21.69 -19.41 -2.98
CA PHE A 445 23.05 -19.30 -2.41
C PHE A 445 24.10 -18.87 -3.45
N GLY A 446 23.64 -18.44 -4.62
CA GLY A 446 24.49 -17.92 -5.68
C GLY A 446 25.12 -16.57 -5.34
N ALA A 447 26.28 -16.27 -5.93
CA ALA A 447 26.91 -14.96 -5.81
C ALA A 447 26.16 -13.89 -6.63
N GLU A 448 25.79 -14.23 -7.87
CA GLU A 448 25.05 -13.36 -8.79
C GLU A 448 24.10 -14.19 -9.67
N LEU A 449 22.86 -13.72 -9.83
CA LEU A 449 21.89 -14.30 -10.74
C LEU A 449 22.20 -13.86 -12.18
N ALA A 450 22.46 -14.82 -13.06
CA ALA A 450 22.66 -14.56 -14.49
C ALA A 450 22.29 -15.78 -15.33
N GLY A 451 21.88 -15.54 -16.58
CA GLY A 451 21.61 -16.59 -17.57
C GLY A 451 20.19 -16.54 -18.14
N GLY A 452 19.99 -17.28 -19.23
CA GLY A 452 18.77 -17.21 -20.02
C GLY A 452 18.54 -15.81 -20.61
N ALA A 453 17.39 -15.21 -20.28
CA ALA A 453 17.01 -13.85 -20.64
C ALA A 453 17.61 -12.80 -19.68
N LEU A 454 18.18 -13.20 -18.54
CA LEU A 454 18.74 -12.28 -17.55
C LEU A 454 20.24 -12.01 -17.82
N PRO A 455 20.63 -10.78 -18.21
CA PRO A 455 22.05 -10.38 -18.22
C PRO A 455 22.60 -10.28 -16.79
N PRO A 456 23.93 -10.33 -16.58
CA PRO A 456 24.54 -10.23 -15.25
C PRO A 456 24.07 -9.01 -14.46
N VAL A 457 23.64 -9.22 -13.22
CA VAL A 457 23.05 -8.17 -12.38
C VAL A 457 24.10 -7.52 -11.48
N GLN A 458 25.03 -6.82 -12.12
CA GLN A 458 26.19 -6.18 -11.48
C GLN A 458 26.01 -4.66 -11.25
N GLY A 459 26.83 -4.11 -10.37
CA GLY A 459 26.86 -2.69 -10.01
C GLY A 459 25.89 -2.32 -8.88
N GLY A 460 25.73 -1.01 -8.66
CA GLY A 460 24.83 -0.43 -7.66
C GLY A 460 23.63 0.29 -8.27
N ALA A 461 22.70 0.74 -7.42
CA ALA A 461 21.56 1.54 -7.86
C ALA A 461 21.98 2.85 -8.55
N ALA A 462 23.13 3.43 -8.16
CA ALA A 462 23.70 4.62 -8.79
C ALA A 462 24.05 4.39 -10.28
N ASP A 463 24.52 3.19 -10.63
CA ASP A 463 24.83 2.83 -12.01
C ASP A 463 23.57 2.77 -12.89
N LEU A 464 22.49 2.19 -12.36
CA LEU A 464 21.19 2.15 -13.06
C LEU A 464 20.57 3.55 -13.18
N TRP A 465 20.73 4.41 -12.16
CA TRP A 465 20.34 5.81 -12.26
C TRP A 465 21.17 6.55 -13.30
N GLN A 466 22.49 6.36 -13.37
CA GLN A 466 23.32 6.97 -14.41
C GLN A 466 22.90 6.50 -15.81
N LEU A 467 22.65 5.20 -15.99
CA LEU A 467 22.17 4.61 -17.24
C LEU A 467 20.80 5.18 -17.66
N TYR A 468 19.89 5.40 -16.72
CA TYR A 468 18.55 5.94 -16.97
C TYR A 468 18.53 7.46 -17.18
N LEU A 469 19.31 8.23 -16.43
CA LEU A 469 19.32 9.70 -16.51
C LEU A 469 20.06 10.20 -17.76
N THR A 470 21.04 9.46 -18.27
CA THR A 470 21.78 9.80 -19.49
C THR A 470 20.89 9.59 -20.74
N GLY A 471 20.96 10.51 -21.69
CA GLY A 471 20.21 10.45 -22.96
C GLY A 471 20.81 9.47 -23.97
N HIS A 472 22.13 9.47 -24.12
CA HIS A 472 22.87 8.50 -24.96
C HIS A 472 23.96 7.81 -24.13
N PRO A 473 23.66 6.69 -23.45
CA PRO A 473 24.64 6.01 -22.59
C PRO A 473 25.91 5.56 -23.33
N GLU A 474 27.06 5.69 -22.65
CA GLU A 474 28.37 5.25 -23.15
C GLU A 474 28.52 3.72 -23.04
N VAL A 475 27.76 2.97 -23.83
CA VAL A 475 27.75 1.50 -23.85
C VAL A 475 28.04 0.97 -25.25
N GLY A 476 28.68 -0.20 -25.34
CA GLY A 476 29.04 -0.85 -26.59
C GLY A 476 29.66 0.09 -27.63
N ALA A 477 29.16 0.04 -28.86
CA ALA A 477 29.56 0.91 -29.97
C ALA A 477 29.02 2.36 -29.87
N GLY A 478 28.21 2.65 -28.84
CA GLY A 478 27.54 3.92 -28.58
C GLY A 478 26.03 3.81 -28.77
N ALA A 479 25.24 4.24 -27.78
CA ALA A 479 23.79 4.12 -27.80
C ALA A 479 23.11 5.23 -28.63
N GLY A 480 22.23 4.85 -29.55
CA GLY A 480 21.40 5.76 -30.36
C GLY A 480 20.09 6.21 -29.70
N ALA A 481 19.77 5.70 -28.51
CA ALA A 481 18.56 6.02 -27.75
C ALA A 481 18.81 5.94 -26.23
N PRO A 482 17.95 6.54 -25.38
CA PRO A 482 18.05 6.41 -23.93
C PRO A 482 17.66 5.01 -23.43
N ALA A 483 18.02 4.71 -22.18
CA ALA A 483 17.67 3.44 -21.56
C ALA A 483 16.14 3.26 -21.40
N PRO A 484 15.62 2.02 -21.60
CA PRO A 484 14.19 1.74 -21.49
C PRO A 484 13.67 1.97 -20.06
N PRO A 485 12.37 2.31 -19.90
CA PRO A 485 11.82 2.80 -18.63
C PRO A 485 11.88 1.80 -17.46
N TYR A 486 11.96 0.49 -17.72
CA TYR A 486 12.14 -0.48 -16.63
C TYR A 486 13.48 -0.30 -15.90
N VAL A 487 14.52 0.27 -16.54
CA VAL A 487 15.81 0.55 -15.89
C VAL A 487 15.64 1.58 -14.78
N GLY A 488 14.82 2.61 -14.99
CA GLY A 488 14.49 3.60 -13.94
C GLY A 488 13.65 2.99 -12.81
N LEU A 489 12.69 2.10 -13.13
CA LEU A 489 11.92 1.37 -12.11
C LEU A 489 12.80 0.41 -11.30
N LEU A 490 13.74 -0.26 -11.96
CA LEU A 490 14.72 -1.13 -11.30
C LEU A 490 15.72 -0.32 -10.47
N ALA A 491 16.16 0.86 -10.92
CA ALA A 491 16.99 1.78 -10.15
C ALA A 491 16.28 2.24 -8.86
N LEU A 492 14.99 2.59 -8.96
CA LEU A 492 14.15 2.94 -7.81
C LEU A 492 14.02 1.77 -6.81
N LEU A 493 13.70 0.56 -7.29
CA LEU A 493 13.59 -0.62 -6.44
C LEU A 493 14.95 -0.99 -5.81
N SER A 494 16.04 -0.89 -6.57
CA SER A 494 17.42 -1.10 -6.09
C SER A 494 17.78 -0.10 -5.00
N THR A 495 17.36 1.16 -5.14
CA THR A 495 17.57 2.22 -4.13
C THR A 495 16.84 1.87 -2.82
N LEU A 496 15.59 1.40 -2.92
CA LEU A 496 14.83 0.91 -1.77
C LEU A 496 15.48 -0.34 -1.13
N MET A 497 16.08 -1.20 -1.94
CA MET A 497 16.85 -2.39 -1.56
C MET A 497 18.31 -2.07 -1.18
N LEU A 498 18.52 -0.98 -0.42
CA LEU A 498 19.83 -0.54 0.10
C LEU A 498 20.91 -0.35 -0.99
N GLY A 499 20.51 0.06 -2.18
CA GLY A 499 21.39 0.31 -3.32
C GLY A 499 21.79 -0.92 -4.13
N LYS A 500 21.17 -2.10 -3.91
CA LYS A 500 21.59 -3.39 -4.49
C LYS A 500 20.65 -3.90 -5.61
N PRO A 501 21.07 -3.86 -6.90
CA PRO A 501 20.26 -4.35 -8.03
C PRO A 501 19.96 -5.85 -8.00
N TRP A 502 20.93 -6.68 -7.60
CA TRP A 502 20.72 -8.12 -7.50
C TRP A 502 19.56 -8.45 -6.55
N LEU A 503 19.45 -7.75 -5.42
CA LEU A 503 18.38 -7.98 -4.44
C LEU A 503 17.01 -7.57 -5.01
N ALA A 504 16.95 -6.49 -5.79
CA ALA A 504 15.73 -6.07 -6.50
C ALA A 504 15.29 -7.12 -7.55
N VAL A 505 16.24 -7.67 -8.33
CA VAL A 505 15.96 -8.76 -9.28
C VAL A 505 15.54 -10.04 -8.55
N THR A 506 16.22 -10.44 -7.48
CA THR A 506 15.86 -11.60 -6.66
C THR A 506 14.42 -11.49 -6.13
N VAL A 507 14.04 -10.33 -5.60
CA VAL A 507 12.67 -10.10 -5.08
C VAL A 507 11.60 -10.18 -6.18
N ILE A 508 11.87 -9.74 -7.40
CA ILE A 508 10.91 -9.86 -8.52
C ILE A 508 10.86 -11.30 -9.03
N LEU A 509 12.02 -11.91 -9.26
CA LEU A 509 12.14 -13.18 -9.98
C LEU A 509 11.88 -14.38 -9.06
N LEU A 510 12.66 -14.53 -7.99
CA LEU A 510 12.51 -15.62 -7.01
C LEU A 510 11.30 -15.34 -6.07
N GLY A 511 10.93 -14.07 -5.88
CA GLY A 511 9.68 -13.71 -5.20
C GLY A 511 8.41 -13.90 -6.04
N CYS A 512 8.52 -14.26 -7.34
CA CYS A 512 7.40 -14.31 -8.29
C CYS A 512 6.22 -15.15 -7.79
N VAL A 513 6.46 -16.41 -7.44
CA VAL A 513 5.42 -17.37 -7.00
C VAL A 513 4.74 -16.94 -5.69
N PRO A 514 5.44 -16.65 -4.58
CA PRO A 514 4.77 -16.23 -3.35
C PRO A 514 4.08 -14.86 -3.48
N LEU A 515 4.63 -13.93 -4.26
CA LEU A 515 4.02 -12.62 -4.50
C LEU A 515 2.75 -12.74 -5.36
N ALA A 516 2.77 -13.53 -6.43
CA ALA A 516 1.60 -13.82 -7.25
C ALA A 516 0.52 -14.57 -6.46
N GLY A 517 0.90 -15.50 -5.58
CA GLY A 517 -0.02 -16.16 -4.65
C GLY A 517 -0.66 -15.20 -3.67
N PHE A 518 0.11 -14.26 -3.11
CA PHE A 518 -0.41 -13.21 -2.23
C PHE A 518 -1.40 -12.27 -2.96
N THR A 519 -1.03 -11.74 -4.12
CA THR A 519 -1.89 -10.80 -4.87
C THR A 519 -3.12 -11.51 -5.44
N ALA A 520 -3.00 -12.76 -5.90
CA ALA A 520 -4.14 -13.58 -6.32
C ALA A 520 -5.08 -13.92 -5.15
N TYR A 521 -4.56 -14.18 -3.95
CA TYR A 521 -5.39 -14.40 -2.78
C TYR A 521 -6.18 -13.14 -2.36
N LEU A 522 -5.57 -11.95 -2.46
CA LEU A 522 -6.27 -10.68 -2.24
C LEU A 522 -7.38 -10.43 -3.28
N LEU A 523 -7.14 -10.75 -4.57
CA LEU A 523 -8.17 -10.70 -5.60
C LEU A 523 -9.30 -11.70 -5.32
N ALA A 524 -8.93 -12.94 -4.99
CA ALA A 524 -9.87 -14.02 -4.72
C ALA A 524 -10.78 -13.70 -3.53
N ARG A 525 -10.23 -13.15 -2.43
CA ARG A 525 -11.01 -12.67 -1.28
C ARG A 525 -12.01 -11.57 -1.62
N ARG A 526 -11.78 -10.80 -2.68
CA ARG A 526 -12.66 -9.69 -3.10
C ARG A 526 -13.81 -10.13 -4.01
N VAL A 527 -13.67 -11.27 -4.71
CA VAL A 527 -14.64 -11.77 -5.68
C VAL A 527 -15.36 -13.04 -5.20
N LEU A 528 -14.77 -13.76 -4.23
CA LEU A 528 -15.25 -15.06 -3.75
C LEU A 528 -15.49 -15.06 -2.25
N ASN A 529 -16.65 -15.56 -1.82
CA ASN A 529 -16.98 -15.68 -0.40
C ASN A 529 -16.55 -17.04 0.20
N PHE A 530 -16.18 -18.02 -0.64
CA PHE A 530 -15.86 -19.38 -0.20
C PHE A 530 -14.35 -19.58 0.01
N ARG A 531 -13.92 -19.69 1.28
CA ARG A 531 -12.50 -19.75 1.69
C ARG A 531 -11.66 -20.81 0.92
N PRO A 532 -12.11 -22.06 0.70
CA PRO A 532 -11.34 -23.05 -0.07
C PRO A 532 -11.12 -22.66 -1.54
N ALA A 533 -12.12 -22.05 -2.20
CA ALA A 533 -11.96 -21.56 -3.57
C ALA A 533 -10.98 -20.39 -3.68
N GLN A 534 -10.89 -19.54 -2.63
CA GLN A 534 -9.87 -18.48 -2.57
C GLN A 534 -8.45 -19.05 -2.54
N VAL A 535 -8.22 -20.08 -1.71
CA VAL A 535 -6.92 -20.74 -1.58
C VAL A 535 -6.57 -21.51 -2.86
N TRP A 536 -7.53 -22.25 -3.43
CA TRP A 536 -7.34 -22.97 -4.70
C TRP A 536 -7.00 -22.02 -5.86
N MET A 537 -7.76 -20.93 -6.03
CA MET A 537 -7.53 -19.95 -7.09
C MET A 537 -6.12 -19.35 -6.98
N ALA A 538 -5.72 -18.94 -5.78
CA ALA A 538 -4.43 -18.29 -5.55
C ALA A 538 -3.24 -19.26 -5.68
N GLY A 539 -3.34 -20.48 -5.14
CA GLY A 539 -2.31 -21.50 -5.28
C GLY A 539 -2.15 -22.00 -6.71
N SER A 540 -3.26 -22.18 -7.44
CA SER A 540 -3.23 -22.59 -8.85
C SER A 540 -2.69 -21.49 -9.75
N TYR A 541 -2.95 -20.21 -9.44
CA TYR A 541 -2.40 -19.08 -10.17
C TYR A 541 -0.87 -18.97 -9.98
N ALA A 542 -0.41 -19.02 -8.73
CA ALA A 542 1.00 -18.87 -8.38
C ALA A 542 1.90 -19.95 -9.01
N LEU A 543 1.37 -21.16 -9.19
CA LEU A 543 2.10 -22.33 -9.68
C LEU A 543 1.82 -22.64 -11.16
N LEU A 544 1.37 -21.66 -11.94
CA LEU A 544 1.18 -21.82 -13.38
C LEU A 544 2.52 -22.14 -14.10
N PRO A 545 2.53 -22.98 -15.16
CA PRO A 545 3.75 -23.33 -15.90
C PRO A 545 4.56 -22.14 -16.43
N MET A 546 3.90 -21.01 -16.75
CA MET A 546 4.63 -19.81 -17.18
C MET A 546 5.37 -19.08 -16.05
N ALA A 547 5.02 -19.30 -14.77
CA ALA A 547 5.71 -18.70 -13.63
C ALA A 547 7.05 -19.40 -13.42
N THR A 548 7.00 -20.73 -13.30
CA THR A 548 8.18 -21.57 -13.12
C THR A 548 9.09 -21.53 -14.35
N GLY A 549 8.51 -21.48 -15.57
CA GLY A 549 9.26 -21.24 -16.80
C GLY A 549 9.91 -19.84 -16.87
N ALA A 550 9.21 -18.78 -16.43
CA ALA A 550 9.79 -17.44 -16.37
C ALA A 550 10.96 -17.35 -15.38
N VAL A 551 10.84 -17.98 -14.21
CA VAL A 551 11.96 -18.11 -13.25
C VAL A 551 13.11 -18.88 -13.88
N ALA A 552 12.88 -20.10 -14.39
CA ALA A 552 13.93 -20.95 -14.95
C ALA A 552 14.68 -20.30 -16.14
N GLN A 553 14.00 -19.44 -16.91
CA GLN A 553 14.58 -18.71 -18.04
C GLN A 553 15.08 -17.29 -17.71
N GLY A 554 14.93 -16.80 -16.48
CA GLY A 554 15.37 -15.45 -16.09
C GLY A 554 14.51 -14.30 -16.64
N ARG A 555 13.23 -14.55 -16.98
CA ARG A 555 12.32 -13.57 -17.60
C ARG A 555 11.72 -12.61 -16.58
N LEU A 556 12.49 -11.57 -16.26
CA LEU A 556 12.15 -10.53 -15.28
C LEU A 556 10.79 -9.85 -15.56
N GLY A 557 10.51 -9.56 -16.83
CA GLY A 557 9.26 -8.89 -17.23
C GLY A 557 8.02 -9.75 -16.97
N THR A 558 7.99 -10.98 -17.50
CA THR A 558 6.91 -11.95 -17.25
C THR A 558 6.71 -12.21 -15.75
N ALA A 559 7.78 -12.36 -14.96
CA ALA A 559 7.68 -12.58 -13.52
C ALA A 559 6.99 -11.41 -12.78
N LEU A 560 7.41 -10.16 -13.08
CA LEU A 560 6.77 -8.96 -12.52
C LEU A 560 5.29 -8.87 -12.90
N VAL A 561 4.98 -9.07 -14.19
CA VAL A 561 3.60 -8.95 -14.70
C VAL A 561 2.69 -10.04 -14.13
N HIS A 562 3.20 -11.26 -13.93
CA HIS A 562 2.45 -12.33 -13.28
C HIS A 562 2.05 -11.96 -11.83
N ALA A 563 2.99 -11.45 -11.04
CA ALA A 563 2.69 -10.97 -9.69
C ALA A 563 1.73 -9.75 -9.68
N LEU A 564 1.75 -8.93 -10.74
CA LEU A 564 0.99 -7.70 -10.85
C LEU A 564 -0.44 -7.87 -11.40
N LEU A 565 -0.67 -8.85 -12.29
CA LEU A 565 -1.97 -9.10 -12.94
C LEU A 565 -3.16 -9.18 -11.95
N PRO A 566 -3.06 -9.87 -10.79
CA PRO A 566 -4.14 -9.86 -9.81
C PRO A 566 -4.39 -8.48 -9.17
N VAL A 567 -3.35 -7.65 -9.00
CA VAL A 567 -3.48 -6.26 -8.51
C VAL A 567 -4.26 -5.41 -9.51
N LEU A 568 -3.98 -5.57 -10.82
CA LEU A 568 -4.77 -4.94 -11.88
C LEU A 568 -6.25 -5.38 -11.81
N GLY A 569 -6.51 -6.66 -11.53
CA GLY A 569 -7.86 -7.17 -11.26
C GLY A 569 -8.54 -6.54 -10.04
N ILE A 570 -7.83 -6.35 -8.92
CA ILE A 570 -8.34 -5.67 -7.72
C ILE A 570 -8.70 -4.22 -8.05
N LEU A 571 -7.85 -3.52 -8.79
CA LEU A 571 -8.09 -2.14 -9.20
C LEU A 571 -9.23 -2.02 -10.22
N LEU A 572 -9.34 -2.96 -11.16
CA LEU A 572 -10.46 -3.00 -12.11
C LEU A 572 -11.80 -3.24 -11.40
N THR A 573 -11.87 -4.19 -10.46
CA THR A 573 -13.09 -4.42 -9.67
C THR A 573 -13.44 -3.20 -8.81
N ARG A 574 -12.46 -2.52 -8.20
CA ARG A 574 -12.67 -1.24 -7.48
C ARG A 574 -13.16 -0.12 -8.40
N LEU A 575 -12.60 0.02 -9.61
CA LEU A 575 -13.00 1.03 -10.60
C LEU A 575 -14.48 0.90 -10.98
N LEU A 576 -14.99 -0.33 -11.08
CA LEU A 576 -16.38 -0.66 -11.42
C LEU A 576 -17.37 -0.57 -10.24
N THR A 577 -16.90 -0.76 -9.00
CA THR A 577 -17.76 -0.86 -7.81
C THR A 577 -17.82 0.42 -6.96
N LEU A 578 -16.80 1.28 -7.00
CA LEU A 578 -16.69 2.43 -6.10
C LEU A 578 -17.42 3.70 -6.62
N PRO A 579 -17.77 4.65 -5.73
CA PRO A 579 -18.36 5.94 -6.10
C PRO A 579 -17.49 6.75 -7.09
N PRO A 580 -18.06 7.70 -7.88
CA PRO A 580 -17.36 8.36 -8.99
C PRO A 580 -15.99 8.99 -8.64
N ARG A 581 -15.89 9.66 -7.48
CA ARG A 581 -14.61 10.25 -6.99
C ARG A 581 -13.55 9.18 -6.71
N GLN A 582 -13.94 8.07 -6.09
CA GLN A 582 -13.06 6.96 -5.71
C GLN A 582 -12.70 6.06 -6.91
N SER A 583 -13.64 5.85 -7.84
CA SER A 583 -13.41 5.19 -9.14
C SER A 583 -12.32 5.91 -9.95
N ARG A 584 -12.36 7.25 -10.02
CA ARG A 584 -11.29 8.03 -10.68
C ARG A 584 -9.92 7.86 -10.01
N ARG A 585 -9.83 7.93 -8.67
CA ARG A 585 -8.57 7.67 -7.93
C ARG A 585 -8.03 6.26 -8.25
N THR A 586 -8.93 5.28 -8.28
CA THR A 586 -8.60 3.89 -8.66
C THR A 586 -8.12 3.79 -10.11
N ALA A 587 -8.66 4.58 -11.04
CA ALA A 587 -8.17 4.65 -12.41
C ALA A 587 -6.75 5.21 -12.52
N TRP A 588 -6.37 6.20 -11.71
CA TRP A 588 -4.99 6.67 -11.62
C TRP A 588 -4.04 5.61 -11.04
N ALA A 589 -4.49 4.85 -10.04
CA ALA A 589 -3.71 3.71 -9.52
C ALA A 589 -3.57 2.59 -10.58
N LEU A 590 -4.66 2.27 -11.29
CA LEU A 590 -4.65 1.28 -12.38
C LEU A 590 -3.71 1.74 -13.51
N ALA A 591 -3.74 3.01 -13.89
CA ALA A 591 -2.79 3.60 -14.83
C ALA A 591 -1.34 3.46 -14.37
N LEU A 592 -1.03 3.77 -13.11
CA LEU A 592 0.34 3.67 -12.58
C LEU A 592 0.88 2.24 -12.66
N PHE A 593 0.07 1.24 -12.30
CA PHE A 593 0.47 -0.16 -12.39
C PHE A 593 0.50 -0.68 -13.83
N ILE A 594 -0.43 -0.27 -14.71
CA ILE A 594 -0.32 -0.57 -16.14
C ILE A 594 0.97 0.01 -16.70
N ALA A 595 1.33 1.27 -16.38
CA ALA A 595 2.57 1.89 -16.83
C ALA A 595 3.81 1.13 -16.35
N ALA A 596 3.84 0.76 -15.06
CA ALA A 596 4.93 -0.03 -14.49
C ALA A 596 5.08 -1.40 -15.18
N GLY A 597 3.97 -2.12 -15.43
CA GLY A 597 4.01 -3.39 -16.15
C GLY A 597 4.36 -3.23 -17.64
N THR A 598 3.88 -2.18 -18.30
CA THR A 598 4.14 -1.87 -19.72
C THR A 598 5.62 -1.54 -19.96
N ALA A 599 6.27 -0.88 -18.99
CA ALA A 599 7.71 -0.60 -19.06
C ALA A 599 8.57 -1.88 -19.11
N PHE A 600 8.08 -2.99 -18.52
CA PHE A 600 8.75 -4.30 -18.55
C PHE A 600 8.23 -5.21 -19.68
N VAL A 601 6.93 -5.17 -19.99
CA VAL A 601 6.28 -5.96 -21.06
C VAL A 601 5.21 -5.11 -21.76
N PRO A 602 5.54 -4.43 -22.87
CA PRO A 602 4.59 -3.62 -23.65
C PRO A 602 3.26 -4.30 -24.00
N LEU A 603 3.27 -5.62 -24.29
CA LEU A 603 2.09 -6.43 -24.60
C LEU A 603 0.97 -6.28 -23.54
N LEU A 604 1.32 -6.01 -22.27
CA LEU A 604 0.34 -5.80 -21.20
C LEU A 604 -0.63 -4.65 -21.51
N TRP A 605 -0.16 -3.56 -22.13
CA TRP A 605 -1.01 -2.42 -22.45
C TRP A 605 -2.02 -2.76 -23.55
N LEU A 606 -1.64 -3.58 -24.54
CA LEU A 606 -2.55 -4.07 -25.59
C LEU A 606 -3.65 -4.98 -25.01
N LEU A 607 -3.28 -5.88 -24.08
CA LEU A 607 -4.24 -6.70 -23.35
C LEU A 607 -5.17 -5.84 -22.47
N ALA A 608 -4.63 -4.81 -21.81
CA ALA A 608 -5.39 -3.85 -21.01
C ALA A 608 -6.34 -2.99 -21.87
N LEU A 609 -5.92 -2.58 -23.08
CA LEU A 609 -6.73 -1.84 -24.04
C LEU A 609 -7.98 -2.64 -24.43
N VAL A 610 -7.81 -3.89 -24.88
CA VAL A 610 -8.94 -4.75 -25.26
C VAL A 610 -9.85 -5.03 -24.06
N THR A 611 -9.27 -5.28 -22.88
CA THR A 611 -10.05 -5.43 -21.64
C THR A 611 -10.84 -4.16 -21.31
N GLY A 612 -10.24 -2.98 -21.46
CA GLY A 612 -10.88 -1.69 -21.21
C GLY A 612 -12.01 -1.39 -22.19
N VAL A 613 -11.85 -1.75 -23.47
CA VAL A 613 -12.92 -1.67 -24.48
C VAL A 613 -14.07 -2.63 -24.15
N LEU A 614 -13.78 -3.90 -23.84
CA LEU A 614 -14.81 -4.87 -23.42
C LEU A 614 -15.57 -4.41 -22.18
N VAL A 615 -14.87 -3.84 -21.20
CA VAL A 615 -15.47 -3.24 -20.00
C VAL A 615 -16.32 -2.02 -20.35
N ALA A 616 -15.84 -1.11 -21.21
CA ALA A 616 -16.60 0.06 -21.63
C ALA A 616 -17.87 -0.30 -22.44
N VAL A 617 -17.86 -1.42 -23.18
CA VAL A 617 -19.04 -1.96 -23.88
C VAL A 617 -20.00 -2.63 -22.90
N ALA A 618 -19.52 -3.59 -22.09
CA ALA A 618 -20.38 -4.36 -21.16
C ALA A 618 -20.99 -3.47 -20.05
N TYR A 619 -20.25 -2.48 -19.58
CA TYR A 619 -20.62 -1.59 -18.49
C TYR A 619 -20.92 -0.15 -18.94
N GLY A 620 -21.05 0.12 -20.24
CA GLY A 620 -21.31 1.46 -20.79
C GLY A 620 -22.55 2.16 -20.23
N HIS A 621 -23.51 1.39 -19.71
CA HIS A 621 -24.67 1.88 -18.97
C HIS A 621 -24.33 2.65 -17.66
N LEU A 622 -23.09 2.55 -17.16
CA LEU A 622 -22.59 3.40 -16.06
C LEU A 622 -22.36 4.85 -16.50
N GLY A 623 -22.40 5.15 -17.80
CA GLY A 623 -22.34 6.50 -18.37
C GLY A 623 -20.93 7.11 -18.42
N ARG A 624 -20.87 8.43 -18.68
CA ARG A 624 -19.63 9.20 -18.93
C ARG A 624 -18.53 8.97 -17.90
N ARG A 625 -18.87 8.66 -16.63
CA ARG A 625 -17.89 8.33 -15.57
C ARG A 625 -16.99 7.15 -15.92
N LEU A 626 -17.54 6.07 -16.50
CA LEU A 626 -16.77 4.86 -16.81
C LEU A 626 -15.78 5.15 -17.94
N TYR A 627 -16.24 5.79 -19.01
CA TYR A 627 -15.38 6.22 -20.12
C TYR A 627 -14.24 7.11 -19.61
N THR A 628 -14.50 8.10 -18.75
CA THR A 628 -13.43 8.92 -18.14
C THR A 628 -12.43 8.07 -17.35
N SER A 629 -12.89 7.14 -16.50
CA SER A 629 -11.99 6.27 -15.73
C SER A 629 -11.17 5.32 -16.62
N VAL A 630 -11.77 4.74 -17.66
CA VAL A 630 -11.06 3.88 -18.63
C VAL A 630 -10.05 4.67 -19.46
N SER A 631 -10.40 5.88 -19.92
CA SER A 631 -9.47 6.77 -20.63
C SER A 631 -8.29 7.19 -19.76
N ILE A 632 -8.49 7.45 -18.46
CA ILE A 632 -7.38 7.69 -17.51
C ILE A 632 -6.49 6.43 -17.41
N ALA A 633 -7.10 5.26 -17.17
CA ALA A 633 -6.39 4.00 -16.98
C ALA A 633 -5.51 3.59 -18.18
N LEU A 634 -5.95 3.90 -19.41
CA LEU A 634 -5.25 3.53 -20.65
C LEU A 634 -4.37 4.65 -21.24
N GLY A 635 -4.78 5.91 -21.12
CA GLY A 635 -4.03 7.06 -21.68
C GLY A 635 -2.82 7.47 -20.84
N VAL A 636 -2.97 7.51 -19.51
CA VAL A 636 -1.89 7.94 -18.60
C VAL A 636 -0.62 7.07 -18.70
N PRO A 637 -0.69 5.73 -18.87
CA PRO A 637 0.50 4.91 -19.11
C PRO A 637 1.34 5.37 -20.30
N LEU A 638 0.71 5.69 -21.44
CA LEU A 638 1.44 6.14 -22.63
C LEU A 638 2.10 7.51 -22.40
N VAL A 639 1.43 8.43 -21.70
CA VAL A 639 1.98 9.76 -21.38
C VAL A 639 3.12 9.67 -20.37
N LEU A 640 3.01 8.81 -19.35
CA LEU A 640 4.04 8.61 -18.32
C LEU A 640 5.31 7.95 -18.86
N LEU A 641 5.18 7.18 -19.94
CA LEU A 641 6.28 6.50 -20.62
C LEU A 641 6.83 7.30 -21.82
N LEU A 642 6.42 8.56 -22.02
CA LEU A 642 7.05 9.43 -23.02
C LEU A 642 8.54 9.67 -22.66
N PRO A 643 9.45 9.70 -23.66
CA PRO A 643 9.22 9.61 -25.09
C PRO A 643 9.20 8.16 -25.61
N TRP A 644 9.59 7.17 -24.78
CA TRP A 644 9.71 5.76 -25.16
C TRP A 644 8.40 5.14 -25.68
N SER A 645 7.25 5.61 -25.22
CA SER A 645 5.96 5.22 -25.81
C SER A 645 5.81 5.58 -27.29
N LEU A 646 6.54 6.58 -27.81
CA LEU A 646 6.63 6.86 -29.25
C LEU A 646 7.51 5.82 -29.97
N GLU A 647 8.61 5.37 -29.34
CA GLU A 647 9.45 4.30 -29.89
C GLU A 647 8.65 3.00 -30.10
N LEU A 648 7.69 2.69 -29.21
CA LEU A 648 6.77 1.56 -29.40
C LEU A 648 5.89 1.69 -30.66
N PHE A 649 5.54 2.91 -31.09
CA PHE A 649 4.78 3.13 -32.32
C PHE A 649 5.67 3.20 -33.57
N LEU A 650 6.91 3.67 -33.44
CA LEU A 650 7.91 3.70 -34.52
C LEU A 650 8.50 2.31 -34.81
N HIS A 651 8.62 1.45 -33.78
CA HIS A 651 9.19 0.10 -33.87
C HIS A 651 8.20 -0.93 -33.29
N PRO A 652 7.19 -1.37 -34.05
CA PRO A 652 6.13 -2.24 -33.54
C PRO A 652 6.59 -3.59 -32.98
N SER A 653 7.78 -4.07 -33.35
CA SER A 653 8.39 -5.28 -32.76
C SER A 653 8.56 -5.19 -31.24
N LEU A 654 8.76 -3.97 -30.71
CA LEU A 654 8.85 -3.73 -29.26
C LEU A 654 7.58 -4.13 -28.49
N TRP A 655 6.40 -4.13 -29.12
CA TRP A 655 5.15 -4.58 -28.47
C TRP A 655 5.18 -6.05 -28.04
N LEU A 656 6.03 -6.86 -28.68
CA LEU A 656 6.11 -8.32 -28.52
C LEU A 656 7.32 -8.77 -27.69
N LEU A 657 8.20 -7.85 -27.29
CA LEU A 657 9.39 -8.11 -26.49
C LEU A 657 9.14 -7.84 -25.00
N GLU A 658 10.06 -8.28 -24.14
CA GLU A 658 10.06 -7.98 -22.71
C GLU A 658 11.44 -7.49 -22.23
N ALA A 659 11.50 -7.00 -20.99
CA ALA A 659 12.74 -6.62 -20.32
C ALA A 659 13.66 -7.84 -20.14
N GLY A 660 14.84 -7.79 -20.77
CA GLY A 660 15.81 -8.89 -20.82
C GLY A 660 16.41 -9.08 -22.21
N LEU A 661 17.15 -10.18 -22.40
CA LEU A 661 17.74 -10.55 -23.68
C LEU A 661 16.76 -11.42 -24.48
N HIS A 662 16.48 -11.03 -25.73
CA HIS A 662 15.75 -11.88 -26.68
C HIS A 662 16.72 -12.88 -27.31
N ARG A 663 16.43 -14.17 -27.21
CA ARG A 663 17.35 -15.26 -27.60
C ARG A 663 16.58 -16.45 -28.19
N PRO A 664 16.99 -16.98 -29.37
CA PRO A 664 16.36 -18.14 -29.99
C PRO A 664 16.28 -19.35 -29.07
N GLU A 665 17.32 -19.60 -28.26
CA GLU A 665 17.42 -20.77 -27.38
C GLU A 665 16.35 -20.82 -26.26
N LEU A 666 15.60 -19.72 -26.06
CA LEU A 666 14.58 -19.58 -25.03
C LEU A 666 13.15 -19.67 -25.57
N SER A 667 12.96 -19.61 -26.89
CA SER A 667 11.65 -19.51 -27.54
C SER A 667 11.52 -20.31 -28.84
N ALA A 668 12.60 -20.93 -29.34
CA ALA A 668 12.60 -21.85 -30.47
C ALA A 668 12.90 -23.29 -29.98
N PRO A 669 12.20 -24.33 -30.49
CA PRO A 669 11.05 -24.24 -31.39
C PRO A 669 9.83 -23.59 -30.68
N PRO A 670 8.92 -22.95 -31.44
CA PRO A 670 7.72 -22.34 -30.88
C PRO A 670 6.81 -23.41 -30.24
N PRO A 671 6.05 -23.06 -29.19
CA PRO A 671 5.21 -24.02 -28.47
C PRO A 671 4.15 -24.69 -29.35
N SER A 672 3.91 -25.97 -29.06
CA SER A 672 2.88 -26.77 -29.70
C SER A 672 1.48 -26.26 -29.35
N ALA A 673 0.48 -26.59 -30.17
CA ALA A 673 -0.91 -26.21 -29.89
C ALA A 673 -1.40 -26.79 -28.56
N GLU A 674 -0.98 -28.01 -28.22
CA GLU A 674 -1.27 -28.66 -26.93
C GLU A 674 -0.66 -27.88 -25.76
N GLN A 675 0.61 -27.46 -25.86
CA GLN A 675 1.28 -26.66 -24.82
C GLN A 675 0.50 -25.37 -24.55
N LEU A 676 0.12 -24.63 -25.59
CA LEU A 676 -0.63 -23.37 -25.46
C LEU A 676 -2.04 -23.57 -24.87
N LEU A 677 -2.76 -24.62 -25.27
CA LEU A 677 -4.06 -24.98 -24.70
C LEU A 677 -3.96 -25.39 -23.22
N MET A 678 -2.84 -26.01 -22.83
CA MET A 678 -2.50 -26.38 -21.45
C MET A 678 -1.79 -25.25 -20.69
N LEU A 679 -1.83 -24.00 -21.19
CA LEU A 679 -1.22 -22.81 -20.57
C LEU A 679 0.29 -22.95 -20.27
N SER A 680 0.99 -23.79 -21.02
CA SER A 680 2.44 -23.90 -21.02
C SER A 680 3.03 -23.04 -22.15
N PRO A 681 3.96 -22.12 -21.86
CA PRO A 681 4.62 -21.29 -22.88
C PRO A 681 5.72 -22.05 -23.65
N GLY A 682 6.07 -23.26 -23.21
CA GLY A 682 7.20 -24.03 -23.74
C GLY A 682 8.58 -23.48 -23.32
N GLY A 683 9.61 -23.91 -24.04
CA GLY A 683 11.01 -23.54 -23.79
C GLY A 683 11.66 -24.26 -22.60
N PRO A 684 12.96 -23.99 -22.33
CA PRO A 684 13.71 -24.64 -21.26
C PRO A 684 13.06 -24.43 -19.88
N GLY A 685 13.06 -25.48 -19.05
CA GLY A 685 12.51 -25.42 -17.69
C GLY A 685 10.98 -25.36 -17.58
N SER A 686 10.23 -25.40 -18.70
CA SER A 686 8.77 -25.49 -18.64
C SER A 686 8.33 -26.88 -18.13
N PRO A 687 7.40 -26.98 -17.18
CA PRO A 687 6.96 -28.27 -16.66
C PRO A 687 6.05 -29.02 -17.65
N PRO A 688 5.83 -30.34 -17.46
CA PRO A 688 4.99 -31.16 -18.32
C PRO A 688 3.55 -30.63 -18.48
N VAL A 689 3.02 -30.71 -19.70
CA VAL A 689 1.69 -30.17 -20.07
C VAL A 689 0.51 -30.73 -19.28
N TRP A 690 0.61 -31.98 -18.79
CA TRP A 690 -0.47 -32.62 -18.04
C TRP A 690 -0.73 -31.99 -16.66
N ILE A 691 0.18 -31.18 -16.13
CA ILE A 691 0.03 -30.57 -14.79
C ILE A 691 -1.19 -29.64 -14.71
N THR A 692 -1.52 -28.91 -15.77
CA THR A 692 -2.67 -28.00 -15.82
C THR A 692 -3.99 -28.68 -16.20
N ALA A 693 -3.98 -29.98 -16.50
CA ALA A 693 -5.18 -30.70 -16.97
C ALA A 693 -6.32 -30.68 -15.94
N GLY A 694 -6.02 -30.82 -14.64
CA GLY A 694 -7.01 -30.75 -13.56
C GLY A 694 -7.67 -29.37 -13.42
N PHE A 695 -6.86 -28.30 -13.53
CA PHE A 695 -7.33 -26.93 -13.63
C PHE A 695 -8.21 -26.71 -14.87
N LEU A 696 -7.77 -27.18 -16.06
CA LEU A 696 -8.50 -26.99 -17.31
C LEU A 696 -9.85 -27.72 -17.27
N ALA A 697 -9.87 -28.95 -16.75
CA ALA A 697 -11.09 -29.70 -16.53
C ALA A 697 -12.03 -28.96 -15.55
N ALA A 698 -11.52 -28.46 -14.42
CA ALA A 698 -12.32 -27.67 -13.47
C ALA A 698 -12.90 -26.39 -14.10
N ALA A 699 -12.12 -25.70 -14.95
CA ALA A 699 -12.59 -24.54 -15.71
C ALA A 699 -13.69 -24.91 -16.73
N LEU A 700 -13.54 -26.04 -17.44
CA LEU A 700 -14.52 -26.53 -18.41
C LEU A 700 -15.82 -26.97 -17.71
N PHE A 701 -15.73 -27.64 -16.56
CA PHE A 701 -16.90 -27.97 -15.74
C PHE A 701 -17.72 -26.73 -15.34
N ALA A 702 -17.08 -25.57 -15.15
CA ALA A 702 -17.76 -24.31 -14.83
C ALA A 702 -18.78 -23.88 -15.90
N LEU A 703 -18.58 -24.25 -17.17
CA LEU A 703 -19.52 -23.97 -18.27
C LEU A 703 -20.87 -24.70 -18.10
N LEU A 704 -20.87 -25.84 -17.40
CA LEU A 704 -22.08 -26.66 -17.20
C LEU A 704 -22.98 -26.13 -16.07
N LEU A 705 -22.50 -25.21 -15.22
CA LEU A 705 -23.28 -24.62 -14.13
C LEU A 705 -24.12 -23.43 -14.60
N LEU A 706 -25.36 -23.70 -15.01
CA LEU A 706 -26.33 -22.76 -15.59
C LEU A 706 -26.61 -21.46 -14.78
N ARG A 707 -26.25 -21.40 -13.50
CA ARG A 707 -26.66 -20.31 -12.59
C ARG A 707 -25.96 -18.96 -12.84
N HIS A 708 -24.78 -18.94 -13.47
CA HIS A 708 -23.97 -17.72 -13.65
C HIS A 708 -23.49 -17.48 -15.09
N ARG A 709 -24.26 -17.96 -16.10
CA ARG A 709 -23.88 -18.02 -17.53
C ARG A 709 -23.19 -16.77 -18.11
N MET A 710 -23.63 -15.55 -17.74
CA MET A 710 -23.06 -14.31 -18.30
C MET A 710 -21.64 -14.02 -17.78
N LEU A 711 -21.38 -14.23 -16.48
CA LEU A 711 -20.05 -14.00 -15.90
C LEU A 711 -19.06 -15.06 -16.39
N VAL A 712 -19.50 -16.32 -16.44
CA VAL A 712 -18.70 -17.44 -16.96
C VAL A 712 -18.38 -17.22 -18.45
N ALA A 713 -19.37 -16.83 -19.27
CA ALA A 713 -19.16 -16.56 -20.69
C ALA A 713 -18.19 -15.38 -20.93
N VAL A 714 -18.33 -14.26 -20.20
CA VAL A 714 -17.40 -13.12 -20.31
C VAL A 714 -15.98 -13.52 -19.93
N GLY A 715 -15.78 -14.22 -18.82
CA GLY A 715 -14.46 -14.69 -18.41
C GLY A 715 -13.85 -15.68 -19.41
N TRP A 716 -14.66 -16.57 -20.00
CA TRP A 716 -14.21 -17.44 -21.08
C TRP A 716 -13.91 -16.70 -22.39
N SER A 717 -14.64 -15.64 -22.75
CA SER A 717 -14.29 -14.80 -23.90
C SER A 717 -12.93 -14.11 -23.71
N VAL A 718 -12.66 -13.61 -22.50
CA VAL A 718 -11.36 -13.00 -22.15
C VAL A 718 -10.24 -14.05 -22.15
N ALA A 719 -10.52 -15.27 -21.67
CA ALA A 719 -9.57 -16.39 -21.71
C ALA A 719 -9.21 -16.80 -23.14
N LEU A 720 -10.21 -17.01 -24.00
CA LEU A 720 -10.02 -17.37 -25.41
C LEU A 720 -9.27 -16.26 -26.16
N PHE A 721 -9.53 -14.99 -25.85
CA PHE A 721 -8.75 -13.87 -26.39
C PHE A 721 -7.28 -13.94 -25.96
N GLY A 722 -6.98 -14.21 -24.67
CA GLY A 722 -5.61 -14.38 -24.20
C GLY A 722 -4.88 -15.56 -24.85
N ILE A 723 -5.57 -16.69 -25.06
CA ILE A 723 -5.04 -17.86 -25.78
C ILE A 723 -4.80 -17.52 -27.27
N LEU A 724 -5.71 -16.80 -27.92
CA LEU A 724 -5.52 -16.34 -29.30
C LEU A 724 -4.30 -15.43 -29.44
N VAL A 725 -4.11 -14.48 -28.53
CA VAL A 725 -2.91 -13.64 -28.48
C VAL A 725 -1.66 -14.48 -28.26
N ALA A 726 -1.67 -15.45 -27.33
CA ALA A 726 -0.55 -16.37 -27.11
C ALA A 726 -0.19 -17.17 -28.38
N ILE A 727 -1.18 -17.65 -29.13
CA ILE A 727 -0.98 -18.33 -30.43
C ILE A 727 -0.34 -17.37 -31.44
N VAL A 728 -0.85 -16.15 -31.60
CA VAL A 728 -0.30 -15.18 -32.55
C VAL A 728 1.14 -14.78 -32.20
N VAL A 729 1.38 -14.41 -30.93
CA VAL A 729 2.70 -13.99 -30.41
C VAL A 729 3.74 -15.10 -30.60
N SER A 730 3.41 -16.34 -30.27
CA SER A 730 4.33 -17.49 -30.37
C SER A 730 4.64 -17.95 -31.80
N ARG A 731 3.99 -17.38 -32.83
CA ARG A 731 4.21 -17.73 -34.24
C ARG A 731 4.83 -16.62 -35.07
N ILE A 732 4.91 -15.40 -34.55
CA ILE A 732 5.60 -14.29 -35.21
C ILE A 732 7.08 -14.33 -34.78
N PRO A 733 8.03 -14.56 -35.70
CA PRO A 733 9.44 -14.30 -35.43
C PRO A 733 9.65 -12.80 -35.30
N VAL A 734 10.25 -12.37 -34.20
CA VAL A 734 10.49 -10.96 -33.89
C VAL A 734 12.00 -10.70 -33.93
N GLU A 735 12.39 -9.74 -34.77
CA GLU A 735 13.72 -9.17 -34.81
C GLU A 735 13.79 -7.97 -33.85
N PRO A 736 14.71 -7.95 -32.86
CA PRO A 736 14.83 -6.83 -31.94
C PRO A 736 15.40 -5.59 -32.62
N TRP A 737 14.74 -4.44 -32.43
CA TRP A 737 15.19 -3.18 -33.02
C TRP A 737 16.60 -2.74 -32.56
N TYR A 738 16.99 -3.14 -31.35
CA TYR A 738 18.31 -2.88 -30.77
C TYR A 738 19.40 -3.85 -31.29
N GLY A 739 19.05 -4.75 -32.21
CA GLY A 739 19.93 -5.78 -32.77
C GLY A 739 19.82 -7.13 -32.05
N GLY A 740 20.07 -8.20 -32.80
CA GLY A 740 20.02 -9.59 -32.33
C GLY A 740 19.26 -10.50 -33.29
N PRO A 741 19.42 -11.83 -33.18
CA PRO A 741 18.78 -12.79 -34.07
C PRO A 741 17.25 -12.79 -33.91
N ALA A 742 16.53 -12.93 -35.03
CA ALA A 742 15.09 -13.10 -35.02
C ALA A 742 14.67 -14.41 -34.32
N ALA A 743 13.68 -14.33 -33.43
CA ALA A 743 13.14 -15.49 -32.74
C ALA A 743 11.66 -15.31 -32.37
N PRO A 744 10.86 -16.39 -32.19
CA PRO A 744 9.48 -16.30 -31.75
C PRO A 744 9.33 -15.53 -30.43
N ALA A 745 8.31 -14.70 -30.32
CA ALA A 745 8.03 -13.96 -29.10
C ALA A 745 7.44 -14.86 -28.00
N TRP A 746 7.71 -14.51 -26.74
CA TRP A 746 7.31 -15.31 -25.57
C TRP A 746 5.83 -15.10 -25.22
N PRO A 747 4.98 -16.15 -25.22
CA PRO A 747 3.55 -16.01 -24.99
C PRO A 747 3.13 -15.91 -23.51
N GLY A 748 4.08 -15.96 -22.57
CA GLY A 748 3.80 -16.19 -21.14
C GLY A 748 2.81 -15.21 -20.50
N VAL A 749 2.92 -13.91 -20.79
CA VAL A 749 2.00 -12.89 -20.24
C VAL A 749 0.56 -13.04 -20.77
N ALA A 750 0.39 -13.42 -22.05
CA ALA A 750 -0.92 -13.67 -22.63
C ALA A 750 -1.57 -14.94 -22.04
N LEU A 751 -0.77 -15.98 -21.78
CA LEU A 751 -1.22 -17.19 -21.06
C LEU A 751 -1.56 -16.89 -19.59
N ALA A 752 -0.76 -16.09 -18.88
CA ALA A 752 -1.05 -15.67 -17.51
C ALA A 752 -2.37 -14.89 -17.41
N PHE A 753 -2.61 -13.99 -18.36
CA PHE A 753 -3.86 -13.23 -18.49
C PHE A 753 -5.07 -14.15 -18.76
N ALA A 754 -4.94 -15.11 -19.69
CA ALA A 754 -5.97 -16.11 -19.94
C ALA A 754 -6.27 -16.95 -18.68
N ALA A 755 -5.22 -17.41 -17.99
CA ALA A 755 -5.31 -18.19 -16.77
C ALA A 755 -6.06 -17.44 -15.65
N THR A 756 -5.79 -16.15 -15.45
CA THR A 756 -6.53 -15.32 -14.48
C THR A 756 -8.02 -15.30 -14.79
N ALA A 757 -8.40 -15.13 -16.06
CA ALA A 757 -9.81 -15.09 -16.46
C ALA A 757 -10.51 -16.45 -16.29
N MET A 758 -9.85 -17.55 -16.65
CA MET A 758 -10.36 -18.92 -16.47
C MET A 758 -10.51 -19.29 -14.99
N LEU A 759 -9.51 -18.97 -14.15
CA LEU A 759 -9.56 -19.19 -12.71
C LEU A 759 -10.70 -18.40 -12.06
N LEU A 760 -10.92 -17.15 -12.49
CA LEU A 760 -12.03 -16.34 -11.98
C LEU A 760 -13.40 -16.96 -12.36
N SER A 761 -13.57 -17.38 -13.61
CA SER A 761 -14.77 -18.13 -14.05
C SER A 761 -14.98 -19.41 -13.23
N GLY A 762 -13.96 -20.26 -13.12
CA GLY A 762 -14.03 -21.52 -12.35
C GLY A 762 -14.35 -21.28 -10.88
N ALA A 763 -13.65 -20.34 -10.23
CA ALA A 763 -13.81 -20.07 -8.82
C ALA A 763 -15.18 -19.46 -8.46
N THR A 764 -15.80 -18.67 -9.36
CA THR A 764 -17.18 -18.21 -9.14
C THR A 764 -18.18 -19.37 -9.14
N THR A 765 -17.98 -20.42 -9.95
CA THR A 765 -18.84 -21.60 -9.88
C THR A 765 -18.65 -22.43 -8.61
N ALA A 766 -17.44 -22.46 -8.05
CA ALA A 766 -17.15 -23.11 -6.76
C ALA A 766 -17.90 -22.48 -5.57
N GLN A 767 -18.45 -21.25 -5.69
CA GLN A 767 -19.38 -20.71 -4.69
C GLN A 767 -20.66 -21.55 -4.54
N SER A 768 -21.06 -22.28 -5.59
CA SER A 768 -22.21 -23.20 -5.54
C SER A 768 -21.88 -24.51 -4.81
N PHE A 769 -20.60 -24.82 -4.57
CA PHE A 769 -20.18 -26.09 -3.99
C PHE A 769 -20.49 -26.17 -2.50
N GLY A 770 -20.46 -25.07 -1.75
CA GLY A 770 -20.91 -25.05 -0.35
C GLY A 770 -22.37 -25.49 -0.21
N LEU A 771 -23.26 -24.86 -0.98
CA LEU A 771 -24.68 -25.23 -1.04
C LEU A 771 -24.89 -26.70 -1.45
N MET A 772 -24.15 -27.20 -2.43
CA MET A 772 -24.24 -28.61 -2.85
C MET A 772 -23.66 -29.60 -1.84
N TRP A 773 -22.68 -29.18 -1.04
CA TRP A 773 -22.13 -29.96 0.06
C TRP A 773 -23.16 -30.10 1.17
N ASP A 774 -23.80 -29.01 1.59
CA ASP A 774 -24.76 -29.04 2.70
C ASP A 774 -25.97 -29.91 2.37
N LEU A 775 -26.46 -29.86 1.11
CA LEU A 775 -27.59 -30.64 0.59
C LEU A 775 -27.42 -32.18 0.59
N GLY A 776 -26.21 -32.71 0.80
CA GLY A 776 -26.00 -34.15 1.02
C GLY A 776 -26.10 -35.06 -0.23
N GLY A 777 -26.03 -36.37 0.02
CA GLY A 777 -26.18 -37.41 -1.00
C GLY A 777 -25.09 -37.42 -2.08
N PRO A 778 -25.39 -37.86 -3.33
CA PRO A 778 -24.39 -37.99 -4.39
C PRO A 778 -23.76 -36.65 -4.80
N ARG A 779 -24.37 -35.52 -4.45
CA ARG A 779 -23.82 -34.17 -4.67
C ARG A 779 -22.57 -33.92 -3.82
N ARG A 780 -22.46 -34.50 -2.62
CA ARG A 780 -21.21 -34.46 -1.82
C ARG A 780 -20.08 -35.22 -2.50
N ALA A 781 -20.34 -36.42 -3.01
CA ALA A 781 -19.35 -37.21 -3.74
C ALA A 781 -18.88 -36.48 -5.02
N PHE A 782 -19.81 -35.85 -5.75
CA PHE A 782 -19.49 -35.01 -6.91
C PHE A 782 -18.60 -33.81 -6.53
N VAL A 783 -18.97 -33.04 -5.49
CA VAL A 783 -18.16 -31.91 -5.02
C VAL A 783 -16.78 -32.35 -4.52
N ALA A 784 -16.69 -33.50 -3.83
CA ALA A 784 -15.41 -34.07 -3.41
C ALA A 784 -14.53 -34.45 -4.62
N GLY A 785 -15.09 -35.12 -5.63
CA GLY A 785 -14.39 -35.46 -6.87
C GLY A 785 -13.90 -34.23 -7.64
N ALA A 786 -14.75 -33.20 -7.76
CA ALA A 786 -14.39 -31.92 -8.38
C ALA A 786 -13.29 -31.18 -7.59
N ALA A 787 -13.32 -31.22 -6.25
CA ALA A 787 -12.30 -30.62 -5.40
C ALA A 787 -10.95 -31.37 -5.50
N VAL A 788 -10.96 -32.71 -5.52
CA VAL A 788 -9.75 -33.52 -5.75
C VAL A 788 -9.15 -33.18 -7.11
N LEU A 789 -9.96 -33.17 -8.18
CA LEU A 789 -9.51 -32.82 -9.53
C LEU A 789 -8.92 -31.40 -9.59
N ALA A 790 -9.58 -30.42 -8.97
CA ALA A 790 -9.11 -29.04 -8.92
C ALA A 790 -7.77 -28.89 -8.15
N LEU A 791 -7.55 -29.69 -7.09
CA LEU A 791 -6.30 -29.68 -6.31
C LEU A 791 -5.12 -30.38 -7.00
N THR A 792 -5.35 -31.24 -7.99
CA THR A 792 -4.26 -31.92 -8.72
C THR A 792 -3.25 -30.94 -9.30
N THR A 793 -3.69 -29.88 -9.98
CA THR A 793 -2.78 -28.91 -10.62
C THR A 793 -1.81 -28.24 -9.64
N PRO A 794 -2.24 -27.53 -8.58
CA PRO A 794 -1.30 -26.89 -7.66
C PRO A 794 -0.42 -27.91 -6.90
N VAL A 795 -0.94 -29.10 -6.56
CA VAL A 795 -0.15 -30.14 -5.85
C VAL A 795 0.90 -30.76 -6.77
N CYS A 796 0.54 -31.14 -8.00
CA CYS A 796 1.48 -31.68 -8.98
C CYS A 796 2.49 -30.64 -9.44
N ALA A 797 2.07 -29.38 -9.65
CA ALA A 797 2.98 -28.28 -9.99
C ALA A 797 4.03 -28.06 -8.90
N ALA A 798 3.60 -27.95 -7.63
CA ALA A 798 4.52 -27.82 -6.50
C ALA A 798 5.45 -29.04 -6.38
N GLY A 799 4.92 -30.26 -6.46
CA GLY A 799 5.69 -31.49 -6.34
C GLY A 799 6.76 -31.63 -7.43
N VAL A 800 6.38 -31.42 -8.69
CA VAL A 800 7.31 -31.49 -9.84
C VAL A 800 8.34 -30.37 -9.77
N TRP A 801 7.96 -29.15 -9.42
CA TRP A 801 8.89 -28.02 -9.33
C TRP A 801 9.85 -28.14 -8.15
N MET A 802 9.42 -28.66 -6.99
CA MET A 802 10.35 -28.97 -5.89
C MET A 802 11.31 -30.11 -6.26
N TRP A 803 10.82 -31.15 -6.96
CA TRP A 803 11.64 -32.29 -7.38
C TRP A 803 12.71 -31.89 -8.39
N GLN A 804 12.29 -31.37 -9.54
CA GLN A 804 13.17 -30.90 -10.61
C GLN A 804 14.03 -29.73 -10.12
N GLY A 805 13.45 -28.81 -9.34
CA GLY A 805 14.04 -27.52 -9.01
C GLY A 805 13.95 -26.54 -10.18
N ALA A 806 14.55 -25.37 -10.03
CA ALA A 806 14.70 -24.37 -11.09
C ALA A 806 15.76 -24.78 -12.14
N GLN A 807 15.59 -25.94 -12.77
CA GLN A 807 16.43 -26.39 -13.89
C GLN A 807 16.11 -25.57 -15.14
N GLY A 808 17.03 -24.69 -15.52
CA GLY A 808 16.92 -23.83 -16.69
C GLY A 808 18.22 -23.10 -16.98
N PRO A 809 18.25 -22.23 -18.00
CA PRO A 809 19.45 -21.46 -18.36
C PRO A 809 19.79 -20.34 -17.37
N LEU A 810 18.94 -20.03 -16.39
CA LEU A 810 19.28 -19.16 -15.26
C LEU A 810 20.12 -19.92 -14.22
N THR A 811 21.17 -19.27 -13.71
CA THR A 811 22.05 -19.82 -12.67
C THR A 811 22.32 -18.80 -11.56
N GLY A 812 22.58 -19.27 -10.34
CA GLY A 812 23.14 -18.45 -9.24
C GLY A 812 24.67 -18.33 -9.29
N HIS A 813 25.33 -19.02 -10.22
CA HIS A 813 26.77 -19.01 -10.41
C HIS A 813 27.10 -18.34 -11.73
N GLY A 814 26.58 -17.11 -11.92
CA GLY A 814 27.01 -16.20 -12.97
C GLY A 814 28.46 -15.77 -12.77
N GLY A 815 29.41 -16.68 -12.99
CA GLY A 815 30.82 -16.36 -13.04
C GLY A 815 31.09 -15.34 -14.15
N PRO A 816 32.14 -14.52 -14.03
CA PRO A 816 32.39 -13.44 -14.97
C PRO A 816 32.49 -14.00 -16.40
N ALA A 817 31.63 -13.49 -17.27
CA ALA A 817 31.63 -13.80 -18.69
C ALA A 817 32.90 -13.28 -19.40
N ILE A 818 33.60 -12.34 -18.76
CA ILE A 818 34.81 -11.70 -19.29
C ILE A 818 35.99 -11.92 -18.32
N PRO A 819 37.18 -12.30 -18.81
CA PRO A 819 38.40 -12.31 -18.01
C PRO A 819 38.70 -10.94 -17.38
N GLY A 820 39.05 -10.92 -16.09
CA GLY A 820 39.38 -9.67 -15.38
C GLY A 820 40.51 -8.84 -16.01
N MET A 821 41.36 -9.45 -16.84
CA MET A 821 42.37 -8.74 -17.63
C MET A 821 41.79 -7.72 -18.61
N LEU A 822 40.54 -7.89 -19.08
CA LEU A 822 39.89 -6.91 -19.95
C LEU A 822 39.44 -5.64 -19.21
N SER A 823 39.28 -5.70 -17.87
CA SER A 823 38.99 -4.50 -17.07
C SER A 823 40.24 -3.67 -16.81
N THR A 824 41.40 -4.29 -16.64
CA THR A 824 42.68 -3.54 -16.63
C THR A 824 43.01 -2.97 -18.00
N ILE A 825 42.71 -3.68 -19.10
CA ILE A 825 42.93 -3.20 -20.47
C ILE A 825 42.08 -1.96 -20.81
N SER A 826 40.79 -1.92 -20.46
CA SER A 826 39.94 -0.75 -20.79
C SER A 826 40.09 0.44 -19.83
N ASN A 827 40.80 0.25 -18.72
CA ASN A 827 41.26 1.34 -17.85
C ASN A 827 42.58 1.98 -18.35
N ASP A 828 43.15 1.52 -19.48
CA ASP A 828 44.25 2.21 -20.17
C ASP A 828 43.82 3.62 -20.62
N ASP A 829 44.77 4.56 -20.64
CA ASP A 829 44.56 5.98 -20.96
C ASP A 829 43.92 6.19 -22.36
N ARG A 830 43.99 5.17 -23.21
CA ARG A 830 43.44 5.12 -24.58
C ARG A 830 41.93 4.81 -24.62
N GLN A 831 41.38 4.17 -23.59
CA GLN A 831 39.98 3.74 -23.51
C GLN A 831 39.48 2.96 -24.75
N ALA A 832 40.28 2.01 -25.25
CA ALA A 832 39.93 1.20 -26.41
C ALA A 832 38.79 0.20 -26.12
N ARG A 833 37.95 -0.07 -27.13
CA ARG A 833 36.85 -1.04 -27.05
C ARG A 833 37.36 -2.47 -27.28
N ALA A 834 36.64 -3.46 -26.76
CA ALA A 834 36.86 -4.87 -27.04
C ALA A 834 35.66 -5.45 -27.79
N LEU A 835 35.92 -6.18 -28.88
CA LEU A 835 34.92 -6.93 -29.63
C LEU A 835 34.90 -8.37 -29.12
N VAL A 836 33.77 -8.81 -28.57
CA VAL A 836 33.53 -10.21 -28.24
C VAL A 836 32.90 -10.90 -29.43
N VAL A 837 33.50 -11.98 -29.93
CA VAL A 837 33.00 -12.78 -31.06
C VAL A 837 32.70 -14.19 -30.57
N SER A 838 31.49 -14.67 -30.84
CA SER A 838 31.02 -16.01 -30.50
C SER A 838 30.59 -16.71 -31.79
N PRO A 839 31.52 -17.39 -32.51
CA PRO A 839 31.17 -18.15 -33.70
C PRO A 839 30.26 -19.33 -33.33
N GLN A 840 29.34 -19.70 -34.22
CA GLN A 840 28.53 -20.91 -34.11
C GLN A 840 29.00 -21.90 -35.21
N PRO A 841 28.99 -23.23 -34.97
CA PRO A 841 29.47 -24.21 -35.96
C PRO A 841 28.71 -24.15 -37.29
N GLU A 842 27.41 -23.88 -37.22
CA GLU A 842 26.55 -23.58 -38.36
C GLU A 842 25.63 -22.42 -37.95
N GLY A 843 25.62 -21.33 -38.73
CA GLY A 843 24.73 -20.17 -38.50
C GLY A 843 25.43 -18.82 -38.39
N PRO A 844 24.69 -17.75 -38.03
CA PRO A 844 25.22 -16.40 -37.96
C PRO A 844 26.20 -16.21 -36.79
N VAL A 845 27.30 -15.52 -37.07
CA VAL A 845 28.26 -15.08 -36.05
C VAL A 845 27.58 -14.09 -35.11
N ARG A 846 27.71 -14.31 -33.79
CA ARG A 846 27.23 -13.35 -32.79
C ARG A 846 28.40 -12.55 -32.25
N TYR A 847 28.22 -11.25 -32.10
CA TYR A 847 29.22 -10.39 -31.48
C TYR A 847 28.62 -9.41 -30.47
N ALA A 848 29.47 -8.83 -29.63
CA ALA A 848 29.13 -7.72 -28.75
C ALA A 848 30.35 -6.80 -28.58
N VAL A 849 30.17 -5.49 -28.73
CA VAL A 849 31.21 -4.50 -28.43
C VAL A 849 31.13 -4.11 -26.95
N LEU A 850 32.27 -4.03 -26.28
CA LEU A 850 32.39 -3.78 -24.84
C LEU A 850 33.41 -2.68 -24.54
N ARG A 851 33.22 -2.02 -23.38
CA ARG A 851 34.11 -0.98 -22.84
C ARG A 851 34.76 -1.48 -21.54
N GLY A 852 35.42 -2.64 -21.65
CA GLY A 852 36.10 -3.43 -20.61
C GLY A 852 35.45 -3.52 -19.23
N ARG A 853 34.12 -3.56 -19.20
CA ARG A 853 33.35 -4.13 -18.09
C ARG A 853 32.24 -4.99 -18.67
N GLU A 854 31.63 -5.80 -17.83
CA GLU A 854 30.47 -6.59 -18.24
C GLU A 854 29.27 -5.69 -18.57
N PRO A 855 28.43 -6.08 -19.55
CA PRO A 855 27.16 -5.43 -19.81
C PRO A 855 26.25 -5.53 -18.59
N ARG A 856 25.74 -4.39 -18.15
CA ARG A 856 24.76 -4.32 -17.07
C ARG A 856 23.34 -4.55 -17.61
N ILE A 857 22.42 -4.91 -16.72
CA ILE A 857 21.00 -4.97 -17.06
C ILE A 857 20.50 -3.62 -17.61
N GLY A 858 19.74 -3.68 -18.71
CA GLY A 858 19.35 -2.50 -19.50
C GLY A 858 20.26 -2.21 -20.70
N GLU A 859 21.57 -2.50 -20.63
CA GLU A 859 22.51 -2.10 -21.68
C GLU A 859 22.36 -2.93 -22.97
N GLY A 860 21.99 -4.21 -22.85
CA GLY A 860 21.75 -5.10 -23.99
C GLY A 860 20.44 -4.85 -24.77
N GLN A 861 19.66 -3.82 -24.42
CA GLN A 861 18.46 -3.39 -25.17
C GLN A 861 18.61 -1.95 -25.69
N LEU A 862 19.82 -1.39 -25.66
CA LEU A 862 20.14 -0.10 -26.24
C LEU A 862 20.56 -0.26 -27.71
N PRO A 863 19.97 0.50 -28.65
CA PRO A 863 20.29 0.41 -30.06
C PRO A 863 21.67 1.02 -30.36
N THR A 864 22.35 0.47 -31.36
CA THR A 864 23.46 1.16 -32.05
C THR A 864 22.90 1.91 -33.27
N SER A 865 23.53 3.02 -33.66
CA SER A 865 23.29 3.72 -34.93
C SER A 865 23.37 2.77 -36.13
N ALA A 866 22.46 2.92 -37.10
CA ALA A 866 22.42 2.08 -38.30
C ALA A 866 23.77 1.99 -39.06
N PRO A 867 24.42 3.10 -39.49
CA PRO A 867 25.68 3.02 -40.24
C PRO A 867 26.83 2.37 -39.45
N THR A 868 26.85 2.57 -38.13
CA THR A 868 27.88 1.97 -37.26
C THR A 868 27.62 0.48 -37.02
N ARG A 869 26.34 0.06 -37.01
CA ARG A 869 25.96 -1.35 -36.94
C ARG A 869 26.28 -2.08 -38.24
N GLU A 870 25.91 -1.51 -39.38
CA GLU A 870 26.20 -2.04 -40.72
C GLU A 870 27.71 -2.21 -40.93
N ALA A 871 28.52 -1.21 -40.57
CA ALA A 871 29.98 -1.32 -40.58
C ALA A 871 30.53 -2.40 -39.62
N LEU A 872 29.93 -2.59 -38.43
CA LEU A 872 30.31 -3.67 -37.52
C LEU A 872 29.94 -5.04 -38.08
N ASP A 873 28.75 -5.19 -38.66
CA ASP A 873 28.26 -6.44 -39.23
C ASP A 873 29.15 -6.88 -40.41
N GLU A 874 29.52 -5.95 -41.29
CA GLU A 874 30.44 -6.19 -42.42
C GLU A 874 31.85 -6.58 -41.94
N VAL A 875 32.45 -5.80 -41.03
CA VAL A 875 33.81 -6.06 -40.53
C VAL A 875 33.89 -7.37 -39.74
N VAL A 876 32.88 -7.69 -38.92
CA VAL A 876 32.83 -8.96 -38.18
C VAL A 876 32.63 -10.15 -39.13
N ALA A 877 31.81 -10.01 -40.18
CA ALA A 877 31.65 -11.04 -41.20
C ALA A 877 32.96 -11.29 -41.97
N GLY A 878 33.67 -10.23 -42.37
CA GLY A 878 35.00 -10.33 -42.99
C GLY A 878 36.03 -11.00 -42.09
N LEU A 879 36.07 -10.59 -40.81
CA LEU A 879 36.99 -11.11 -39.79
C LEU A 879 36.84 -12.62 -39.56
N VAL A 880 35.60 -13.14 -39.48
CA VAL A 880 35.35 -14.56 -39.20
C VAL A 880 35.34 -15.42 -40.47
N SER A 881 35.08 -14.84 -41.65
CA SER A 881 35.19 -15.55 -42.93
C SER A 881 36.62 -15.64 -43.48
N GLY A 882 37.59 -14.95 -42.84
CA GLY A 882 38.99 -15.00 -43.25
C GLY A 882 39.28 -14.31 -44.58
N GLN A 883 38.46 -13.34 -44.97
CA GLN A 883 38.74 -12.51 -46.15
C GLN A 883 40.00 -11.66 -45.86
N GLY A 884 41.11 -11.92 -46.55
CA GLY A 884 42.32 -11.11 -46.37
C GLY A 884 42.13 -9.67 -46.85
N GLY A 885 42.01 -8.72 -45.92
CA GLY A 885 41.80 -7.30 -46.19
C GLY A 885 42.25 -6.39 -45.04
N ASP A 886 41.71 -5.17 -45.01
CA ASP A 886 42.09 -4.11 -44.05
C ASP A 886 41.33 -4.20 -42.70
N GLN A 887 40.77 -5.36 -42.30
CA GLN A 887 39.84 -5.44 -41.16
C GLN A 887 40.43 -4.98 -39.82
N ALA A 888 41.76 -5.12 -39.62
CA ALA A 888 42.43 -4.57 -38.45
C ALA A 888 42.36 -3.03 -38.39
N ARG A 889 42.44 -2.35 -39.54
CA ARG A 889 42.22 -0.90 -39.65
C ARG A 889 40.76 -0.55 -39.44
N ASP A 890 39.82 -1.27 -40.06
CA ASP A 890 38.38 -0.97 -39.92
C ASP A 890 37.89 -1.11 -38.46
N LEU A 891 38.38 -2.13 -37.75
CA LEU A 891 38.16 -2.28 -36.30
C LEU A 891 38.80 -1.13 -35.50
N ALA A 892 40.03 -0.71 -35.84
CA ALA A 892 40.68 0.44 -35.20
C ALA A 892 39.94 1.76 -35.45
N ASP A 893 39.37 1.94 -36.63
CA ASP A 893 38.51 3.06 -37.01
C ASP A 893 37.20 3.09 -36.21
N LEU A 894 36.67 1.92 -35.82
CA LEU A 894 35.54 1.77 -34.89
C LEU A 894 35.94 1.90 -33.40
N GLY A 895 37.21 2.21 -33.12
CA GLY A 895 37.76 2.35 -31.77
C GLY A 895 37.94 1.02 -31.01
N ILE A 896 37.92 -0.11 -31.72
CA ILE A 896 38.17 -1.45 -31.18
C ILE A 896 39.68 -1.69 -31.21
N GLY A 897 40.22 -2.29 -30.14
CA GLY A 897 41.64 -2.67 -30.07
C GLY A 897 41.90 -4.10 -29.61
N TYR A 898 40.85 -4.83 -29.25
CA TYR A 898 40.95 -6.19 -28.75
C TYR A 898 39.81 -7.02 -29.32
N VAL A 899 40.09 -8.28 -29.66
CA VAL A 899 39.09 -9.28 -30.03
C VAL A 899 39.14 -10.38 -28.98
N LEU A 900 37.99 -10.75 -28.41
CA LEU A 900 37.83 -11.81 -27.42
C LEU A 900 36.93 -12.89 -28.01
N MET A 901 37.36 -14.15 -27.98
CA MET A 901 36.52 -15.30 -28.30
C MET A 901 36.25 -16.11 -27.02
N PRO A 902 35.04 -16.07 -26.45
CA PRO A 902 34.67 -16.92 -25.32
C PRO A 902 34.56 -18.39 -25.79
N ARG A 903 35.13 -19.32 -25.03
CA ARG A 903 35.14 -20.77 -25.32
C ARG A 903 35.60 -21.07 -26.77
N PRO A 904 36.86 -20.78 -27.12
CA PRO A 904 37.40 -21.08 -28.43
C PRO A 904 37.21 -22.58 -28.74
N PRO A 905 36.76 -22.95 -29.96
CA PRO A 905 36.63 -24.35 -30.35
C PRO A 905 37.99 -25.04 -30.33
N ALA A 906 38.00 -26.33 -29.96
CA ALA A 906 39.19 -27.15 -30.07
C ALA A 906 39.53 -27.41 -31.54
N SER A 907 40.83 -27.58 -31.84
CA SER A 907 41.28 -27.95 -33.19
C SER A 907 41.19 -29.46 -33.38
N ASP A 908 40.19 -29.89 -34.15
CA ASP A 908 40.01 -31.29 -34.57
C ASP A 908 40.86 -31.66 -35.81
N GLY A 909 41.85 -30.82 -36.17
CA GLY A 909 42.89 -31.09 -37.18
C GLY A 909 42.43 -31.25 -38.64
N THR A 910 41.14 -31.11 -38.92
CA THR A 910 40.51 -31.44 -40.22
C THR A 910 39.91 -30.25 -40.96
N ALA A 911 39.72 -29.11 -40.28
CA ALA A 911 39.28 -27.84 -40.86
C ALA A 911 39.94 -26.67 -40.13
N ALA A 912 40.11 -25.53 -40.82
CA ALA A 912 40.56 -24.30 -40.18
C ALA A 912 39.51 -23.83 -39.16
N THR A 913 39.92 -23.65 -37.91
CA THR A 913 39.03 -23.15 -36.86
C THR A 913 38.91 -21.62 -36.93
N PRO A 914 37.86 -21.01 -36.35
CA PRO A 914 37.78 -19.55 -36.16
C PRO A 914 39.00 -18.96 -35.41
N VAL A 915 39.71 -19.78 -34.64
CA VAL A 915 40.92 -19.44 -33.89
C VAL A 915 42.14 -19.37 -34.82
N ASP A 916 42.22 -20.24 -35.83
CA ASP A 916 43.23 -20.20 -36.89
C ASP A 916 42.94 -19.05 -37.86
N THR A 917 41.66 -18.80 -38.17
CA THR A 917 41.24 -17.67 -39.01
C THR A 917 41.70 -16.34 -38.43
N LEU A 918 41.48 -16.11 -37.12
CA LEU A 918 41.90 -14.86 -36.44
C LEU A 918 43.42 -14.69 -36.39
N ASP A 919 44.19 -15.78 -36.29
CA ASP A 919 45.66 -15.73 -36.34
C ASP A 919 46.20 -15.43 -37.75
N GLY A 920 45.41 -15.70 -38.79
CA GLY A 920 45.73 -15.38 -40.18
C GLY A 920 45.44 -13.93 -40.58
N VAL A 921 44.75 -13.14 -39.74
CA VAL A 921 44.36 -11.75 -40.08
C VAL A 921 45.56 -10.80 -39.90
N PRO A 922 46.02 -10.10 -40.96
CA PRO A 922 47.11 -9.13 -40.85
C PRO A 922 46.80 -8.03 -39.83
N GLY A 923 47.76 -7.72 -38.95
CA GLY A 923 47.62 -6.67 -37.93
C GLY A 923 46.81 -7.06 -36.68
N VAL A 924 46.44 -8.34 -36.54
CA VAL A 924 45.81 -8.90 -35.33
C VAL A 924 46.79 -9.88 -34.66
N SER A 925 47.29 -9.53 -33.47
CA SER A 925 48.26 -10.34 -32.72
C SER A 925 47.60 -11.08 -31.54
N ARG A 926 47.76 -12.41 -31.48
CA ARG A 926 47.26 -13.23 -30.37
C ARG A 926 47.99 -12.88 -29.07
N VAL A 927 47.24 -12.56 -28.01
CA VAL A 927 47.76 -12.23 -26.67
C VAL A 927 47.73 -13.45 -25.75
N LEU A 928 46.62 -14.18 -25.75
CA LEU A 928 46.41 -15.32 -24.86
C LEU A 928 45.37 -16.28 -25.45
N LEU A 929 45.59 -17.59 -25.32
CA LEU A 929 44.61 -18.62 -25.64
C LEU A 929 44.47 -19.58 -24.45
N THR A 930 43.23 -19.87 -24.07
CA THR A 930 42.85 -20.80 -23.00
C THR A 930 41.55 -21.51 -23.37
N ASP A 931 41.27 -22.66 -22.76
CA ASP A 931 40.02 -23.41 -22.93
C ASP A 931 38.75 -22.59 -22.60
N ARG A 932 38.91 -21.48 -21.85
CA ARG A 932 37.80 -20.58 -21.48
C ARG A 932 37.64 -19.40 -22.42
N PHE A 933 38.73 -18.89 -23.01
CA PHE A 933 38.74 -17.75 -23.92
C PHE A 933 40.05 -17.64 -24.71
N GLY A 934 39.96 -17.11 -25.93
CA GLY A 934 41.08 -16.52 -26.68
C GLY A 934 40.99 -14.99 -26.68
N LEU A 935 42.13 -14.31 -26.64
CA LEU A 935 42.26 -12.85 -26.67
C LEU A 935 43.33 -12.45 -27.70
N TRP A 936 42.97 -11.55 -28.59
CA TRP A 936 43.83 -10.92 -29.59
C TRP A 936 43.82 -9.40 -29.40
N ARG A 937 44.88 -8.74 -29.84
CA ARG A 937 45.07 -7.29 -29.82
C ARG A 937 45.35 -6.81 -31.25
N LEU A 938 44.89 -5.63 -31.58
CA LEU A 938 45.24 -4.97 -32.84
C LEU A 938 46.59 -4.26 -32.71
N ASP A 939 47.40 -4.35 -33.76
CA ASP A 939 48.69 -3.63 -33.82
C ASP A 939 48.52 -2.18 -34.34
N GLU A 940 47.39 -1.88 -34.99
CA GLU A 940 46.99 -0.52 -35.41
C GLU A 940 46.69 0.40 -34.19
N PRO A 941 47.08 1.69 -34.23
CA PRO A 941 46.86 2.64 -33.14
C PRO A 941 45.37 3.01 -32.96
N THR A 942 44.76 2.40 -31.94
CA THR A 942 43.34 2.47 -31.61
C THR A 942 43.06 2.99 -30.18
N GLY A 943 41.88 3.58 -29.99
CA GLY A 943 41.40 4.16 -28.73
C GLY A 943 40.10 4.96 -28.92
N ARG A 944 39.55 5.50 -27.83
CA ARG A 944 38.30 6.28 -27.86
C ARG A 944 38.39 7.55 -28.70
N LEU A 945 39.56 8.18 -28.74
CA LEU A 945 39.79 9.48 -29.38
C LEU A 945 41.06 9.44 -30.21
N ARG A 946 40.94 9.70 -31.51
CA ARG A 946 42.00 9.51 -32.49
C ARG A 946 42.09 10.70 -33.43
N VAL A 947 43.30 11.07 -33.86
CA VAL A 947 43.53 12.09 -34.88
C VAL A 947 43.99 11.42 -36.17
N THR A 948 43.34 11.74 -37.27
CA THR A 948 43.54 11.16 -38.61
C THR A 948 43.93 12.25 -39.62
N GLY A 949 45.01 12.03 -40.36
CA GLY A 949 45.53 12.92 -41.42
C GLY A 949 47.05 12.85 -41.56
N ASP A 950 47.56 12.94 -42.80
CA ASP A 950 48.98 12.99 -43.22
C ASP A 950 50.03 12.38 -42.25
N GLY A 951 50.18 11.06 -42.29
CA GLY A 951 51.25 10.34 -41.60
C GLY A 951 50.82 9.13 -40.76
N GLY A 952 49.52 8.84 -40.68
CA GLY A 952 48.96 7.75 -39.89
C GLY A 952 48.08 8.25 -38.73
N ALA A 953 47.35 7.34 -38.09
CA ALA A 953 46.42 7.71 -37.03
C ALA A 953 47.14 7.80 -35.66
N THR A 954 46.83 8.83 -34.87
CA THR A 954 47.43 9.01 -33.52
C THR A 954 46.35 9.00 -32.45
N VAL A 955 46.55 8.21 -31.38
CA VAL A 955 45.59 8.04 -30.28
C VAL A 955 45.86 9.07 -29.19
N LEU A 956 44.84 9.86 -28.84
CA LEU A 956 44.91 10.80 -27.74
C LEU A 956 44.63 10.09 -26.42
N ARG A 957 45.54 10.28 -25.46
CA ARG A 957 45.44 9.74 -24.10
C ARG A 957 44.75 10.75 -23.18
N ARG A 958 43.87 10.28 -22.30
CA ARG A 958 43.25 11.13 -21.27
C ARG A 958 44.32 11.60 -20.28
N HIS A 959 44.27 12.86 -19.84
CA HIS A 959 45.18 13.39 -18.84
C HIS A 959 44.46 13.67 -17.51
N GLY A 960 44.56 12.71 -16.58
CA GLY A 960 44.02 12.81 -15.22
C GLY A 960 42.54 12.40 -15.06
N ASP A 961 42.18 12.09 -13.81
CA ASP A 961 40.87 11.55 -13.43
C ASP A 961 39.76 12.59 -13.29
N ALA A 962 40.11 13.89 -13.23
CA ALA A 962 39.15 14.97 -13.07
C ALA A 962 38.15 15.05 -14.25
N ALA A 963 36.97 15.59 -13.94
CA ALA A 963 35.97 16.00 -14.93
C ALA A 963 35.96 17.55 -15.03
N PRO A 964 35.89 18.15 -16.23
CA PRO A 964 35.82 17.51 -17.55
C PRO A 964 37.15 16.90 -18.01
N ALA A 965 37.08 15.88 -18.87
CA ALA A 965 38.27 15.22 -19.41
C ALA A 965 39.05 16.16 -20.35
N ALA A 966 40.33 16.38 -20.03
CA ALA A 966 41.24 17.18 -20.82
C ALA A 966 42.24 16.29 -21.58
N TYR A 967 42.52 16.68 -22.83
CA TYR A 967 43.50 16.04 -23.71
C TYR A 967 44.48 17.11 -24.21
N ARG A 968 45.74 16.74 -24.44
CA ARG A 968 46.70 17.61 -25.15
C ARG A 968 46.76 17.20 -26.61
N LEU A 969 46.59 18.16 -27.50
CA LEU A 969 46.72 17.99 -28.94
C LEU A 969 48.06 18.56 -29.41
N SER A 970 48.84 17.78 -30.15
CA SER A 970 50.08 18.25 -30.78
C SER A 970 49.80 19.05 -32.06
N PRO A 971 50.62 20.07 -32.39
CA PRO A 971 50.59 20.74 -33.69
C PRO A 971 50.79 19.75 -34.85
N GLY A 972 50.34 20.12 -36.05
CA GLY A 972 50.48 19.31 -37.26
C GLY A 972 49.90 20.00 -38.49
N SER A 973 49.72 19.26 -39.59
CA SER A 973 49.14 19.80 -40.83
C SER A 973 47.70 20.29 -40.65
N ALA A 974 47.29 21.20 -41.54
CA ALA A 974 45.88 21.60 -41.68
C ALA A 974 45.09 20.49 -42.39
N GLY A 975 43.82 20.31 -42.05
CA GLY A 975 42.96 19.25 -42.62
C GLY A 975 42.94 17.93 -41.83
N ARG A 976 43.65 17.85 -40.69
CA ARG A 976 43.51 16.73 -39.75
C ARG A 976 42.09 16.67 -39.17
N THR A 977 41.58 15.47 -38.95
CA THR A 977 40.28 15.22 -38.30
C THR A 977 40.47 14.53 -36.95
N LEU A 978 39.67 14.94 -35.97
CA LEU A 978 39.55 14.31 -34.66
C LEU A 978 38.35 13.38 -34.69
N VAL A 979 38.58 12.07 -34.73
CA VAL A 979 37.52 11.06 -34.64
C VAL A 979 37.33 10.67 -33.18
N LEU A 980 36.09 10.85 -32.70
CA LEU A 980 35.60 10.31 -31.43
C LEU A 980 34.82 9.02 -31.75
N ALA A 981 35.19 7.92 -31.10
CA ALA A 981 34.46 6.66 -31.19
C ALA A 981 33.14 6.73 -30.40
N GLU A 982 32.20 7.53 -30.91
CA GLU A 982 30.80 7.68 -30.50
C GLU A 982 29.97 8.07 -31.73
N PRO A 983 28.74 7.54 -31.91
CA PRO A 983 27.89 7.87 -33.06
C PRO A 983 27.66 9.38 -33.23
N ALA A 984 27.67 9.85 -34.47
CA ALA A 984 27.38 11.23 -34.81
C ALA A 984 25.98 11.66 -34.32
N GLY A 985 25.82 12.94 -33.98
CA GLY A 985 24.54 13.50 -33.50
C GLY A 985 24.23 13.29 -32.01
N THR A 986 25.05 12.54 -31.26
CA THR A 986 24.84 12.22 -29.83
C THR A 986 25.13 13.36 -28.83
N GLY A 987 25.14 14.62 -29.30
CA GLY A 987 25.29 15.82 -28.45
C GLY A 987 26.71 16.16 -27.99
N TRP A 988 27.74 15.49 -28.53
CA TRP A 988 29.13 15.84 -28.26
C TRP A 988 29.55 17.16 -28.91
N SER A 989 30.39 17.89 -28.19
CA SER A 989 31.07 19.09 -28.66
C SER A 989 32.51 19.10 -28.17
N ALA A 990 33.41 19.59 -29.03
CA ALA A 990 34.82 19.72 -28.74
C ALA A 990 35.22 21.19 -28.72
N THR A 991 36.03 21.58 -27.73
CA THR A 991 36.67 22.90 -27.68
C THR A 991 38.18 22.74 -27.59
N LEU A 992 38.93 23.52 -28.38
CA LEU A 992 40.39 23.60 -28.36
C LEU A 992 40.76 25.02 -27.88
N ASP A 993 41.40 25.12 -26.72
CA ASP A 993 41.74 26.39 -26.06
C ASP A 993 40.56 27.38 -25.98
N GLY A 994 39.36 26.85 -25.72
CA GLY A 994 38.10 27.60 -25.61
C GLY A 994 37.38 27.90 -26.93
N ARG A 995 37.98 27.59 -28.09
CA ARG A 995 37.30 27.70 -29.40
C ARG A 995 36.59 26.40 -29.75
N ARG A 996 35.30 26.48 -30.09
CA ARG A 996 34.48 25.32 -30.49
C ARG A 996 34.88 24.84 -31.89
N LEU A 997 35.09 23.53 -32.04
CA LEU A 997 35.39 22.90 -33.33
C LEU A 997 34.12 22.63 -34.14
N ALA A 998 34.25 22.62 -35.47
CA ALA A 998 33.19 22.16 -36.37
C ALA A 998 33.01 20.64 -36.23
N ALA A 999 31.76 20.18 -36.14
CA ALA A 999 31.43 18.77 -36.00
C ALA A 999 30.89 18.20 -37.31
N GLY A 1000 31.29 16.97 -37.62
CA GLY A 1000 30.85 16.19 -38.78
C GLY A 1000 30.72 14.70 -38.43
N ALA A 1001 30.62 13.86 -39.46
CA ALA A 1001 30.52 12.41 -39.33
C ALA A 1001 31.54 11.69 -40.22
N THR A 1002 32.07 10.56 -39.76
CA THR A 1002 32.83 9.62 -40.59
C THR A 1002 31.90 8.79 -41.49
N ALA A 1003 32.44 8.09 -42.49
CA ALA A 1003 31.69 7.12 -43.29
C ALA A 1003 31.04 6.02 -42.42
N THR A 1004 31.72 5.60 -41.34
CA THR A 1004 31.22 4.65 -40.32
C THR A 1004 30.20 5.25 -39.33
N GLY A 1005 29.77 6.49 -39.54
CA GLY A 1005 28.76 7.18 -38.73
C GLY A 1005 29.24 7.65 -37.35
N LEU A 1006 30.56 7.72 -37.12
CA LEU A 1006 31.15 8.22 -35.88
C LEU A 1006 31.31 9.74 -35.90
N THR A 1007 31.40 10.34 -34.71
CA THR A 1007 31.56 11.79 -34.54
C THR A 1007 32.97 12.21 -34.95
N ALA A 1008 33.08 13.13 -35.91
CA ALA A 1008 34.34 13.74 -36.32
C ALA A 1008 34.34 15.25 -35.98
N PHE A 1009 35.52 15.82 -35.74
CA PHE A 1009 35.71 17.27 -35.66
C PHE A 1009 36.90 17.71 -36.51
N GLU A 1010 36.78 18.85 -37.19
CA GLU A 1010 37.90 19.43 -37.95
C GLU A 1010 38.93 20.06 -37.00
N LEU A 1011 40.22 19.78 -37.22
CA LEU A 1011 41.31 20.31 -36.41
C LEU A 1011 42.11 21.39 -37.16
N PRO A 1012 42.48 22.50 -36.47
CA PRO A 1012 43.46 23.44 -37.00
C PRO A 1012 44.89 22.84 -36.96
N ALA A 1013 45.82 23.53 -37.62
CA ALA A 1013 47.25 23.18 -37.58
C ALA A 1013 47.87 23.34 -36.16
N GLY A 1014 47.33 24.24 -35.34
CA GLY A 1014 47.78 24.46 -33.97
C GLY A 1014 47.49 23.29 -33.02
N GLY A 1015 48.40 23.05 -32.07
CA GLY A 1015 48.15 22.23 -30.89
C GLY A 1015 47.50 23.04 -29.76
N GLY A 1016 47.06 22.38 -28.69
CA GLY A 1016 46.35 23.04 -27.59
C GLY A 1016 45.76 22.10 -26.53
N GLN A 1017 45.02 22.65 -25.56
CA GLN A 1017 44.19 21.88 -24.63
C GLN A 1017 42.81 21.63 -25.24
N LEU A 1018 42.53 20.36 -25.55
CA LEU A 1018 41.23 19.90 -26.02
C LEU A 1018 40.35 19.50 -24.82
N ARG A 1019 39.11 19.98 -24.80
CA ARG A 1019 38.06 19.57 -23.86
C ARG A 1019 36.86 19.04 -24.63
N LEU A 1020 36.33 17.90 -24.19
CA LEU A 1020 35.10 17.31 -24.70
C LEU A 1020 33.95 17.55 -23.71
N GLU A 1021 32.86 18.10 -24.21
CA GLU A 1021 31.64 18.35 -23.44
C GLU A 1021 30.44 17.76 -24.17
N LYS A 1022 29.51 17.17 -23.41
CA LYS A 1022 28.30 16.53 -23.94
C LYS A 1022 27.07 17.25 -23.41
N ALA A 1023 26.27 17.81 -24.30
CA ALA A 1023 25.10 18.62 -23.93
C ALA A 1023 23.80 17.86 -24.21
N GLU A 1024 23.03 17.54 -23.16
CA GLU A 1024 21.73 16.85 -23.26
C GLU A 1024 20.57 17.62 -22.57
N PRO A 1025 20.39 18.95 -22.83
CA PRO A 1025 19.41 19.76 -22.11
C PRO A 1025 17.97 19.26 -22.27
N LEU A 1026 17.61 18.76 -23.45
CA LEU A 1026 16.30 18.17 -23.72
C LEU A 1026 16.00 16.96 -22.83
N ARG A 1027 16.99 16.08 -22.60
CA ARG A 1027 16.83 14.90 -21.72
C ARG A 1027 16.56 15.33 -20.28
N GLY A 1028 17.32 16.30 -19.78
CA GLY A 1028 17.14 16.87 -18.43
C GLY A 1028 15.76 17.50 -18.24
N THR A 1029 15.31 18.33 -19.18
CA THR A 1029 13.96 18.91 -19.16
C THR A 1029 12.87 17.84 -19.16
N TRP A 1030 13.04 16.80 -19.99
CA TRP A 1030 12.03 15.76 -20.14
C TRP A 1030 11.95 14.82 -18.92
N LEU A 1031 13.08 14.50 -18.30
CA LEU A 1031 13.12 13.80 -17.00
C LEU A 1031 12.46 14.62 -15.89
N ALA A 1032 12.62 15.94 -15.86
CA ALA A 1032 11.93 16.80 -14.91
C ALA A 1032 10.40 16.81 -15.11
N VAL A 1033 9.93 16.89 -16.37
CA VAL A 1033 8.51 16.76 -16.72
C VAL A 1033 7.95 15.38 -16.34
N GLN A 1034 8.67 14.31 -16.68
CA GLN A 1034 8.28 12.94 -16.35
C GLN A 1034 8.23 12.70 -14.84
N GLY A 1035 9.20 13.22 -14.08
CA GLY A 1035 9.20 13.19 -12.61
C GLY A 1035 8.02 13.94 -12.01
N GLY A 1036 7.71 15.13 -12.52
CA GLY A 1036 6.52 15.89 -12.12
C GLY A 1036 5.21 15.15 -12.41
N LEU A 1037 5.10 14.52 -13.59
CA LEU A 1037 3.95 13.71 -13.96
C LEU A 1037 3.84 12.44 -13.08
N LEU A 1038 4.95 11.76 -12.79
CA LEU A 1038 4.98 10.60 -11.90
C LEU A 1038 4.48 10.96 -10.50
N VAL A 1039 4.96 12.08 -9.93
CA VAL A 1039 4.49 12.61 -8.65
C VAL A 1039 2.99 12.92 -8.72
N LEU A 1040 2.51 13.55 -9.80
CA LEU A 1040 1.08 13.84 -9.99
C LEU A 1040 0.22 12.57 -10.04
N VAL A 1041 0.66 11.55 -10.79
CA VAL A 1041 -0.02 10.25 -10.91
C VAL A 1041 -0.05 9.53 -9.57
N VAL A 1042 1.08 9.45 -8.85
CA VAL A 1042 1.15 8.87 -7.50
C VAL A 1042 0.23 9.62 -6.53
N VAL A 1043 0.26 10.96 -6.55
CA VAL A 1043 -0.64 11.78 -5.74
C VAL A 1043 -2.09 11.49 -6.07
N PHE A 1044 -2.52 11.36 -7.33
CA PHE A 1044 -3.92 11.02 -7.64
C PHE A 1044 -4.29 9.56 -7.34
N ALA A 1045 -3.35 8.62 -7.48
CA ALA A 1045 -3.52 7.20 -7.19
C ALA A 1045 -3.68 6.89 -5.69
N LEU A 1046 -2.99 7.63 -4.81
CA LEU A 1046 -3.02 7.39 -3.36
C LEU A 1046 -4.45 7.43 -2.78
N PRO A 1047 -4.81 6.54 -1.84
CA PRO A 1047 -6.10 6.58 -1.17
C PRO A 1047 -6.22 7.89 -0.38
N GLY A 1048 -7.25 8.69 -0.69
CA GLY A 1048 -7.64 9.81 0.16
C GLY A 1048 -8.61 9.33 1.24
N ALA A 1049 -8.51 9.91 2.43
CA ALA A 1049 -9.48 9.68 3.51
C ALA A 1049 -10.94 9.82 3.04
N ARG A 1050 -11.81 8.98 3.59
CA ARG A 1050 -13.27 9.11 3.46
C ARG A 1050 -13.76 10.28 4.31
N THR A 1051 -14.55 11.18 3.75
CA THR A 1051 -15.31 12.16 4.53
C THR A 1051 -16.62 11.55 5.05
N GLU A 1052 -17.27 12.17 6.03
CA GLU A 1052 -18.64 11.78 6.43
C GLU A 1052 -19.64 11.90 5.25
N GLU A 1053 -19.36 12.78 4.28
CA GLU A 1053 -20.13 12.88 3.04
C GLU A 1053 -19.91 11.65 2.13
N ASP A 1054 -18.67 11.17 1.98
CA ASP A 1054 -18.37 9.97 1.19
C ASP A 1054 -19.09 8.73 1.75
N LEU A 1055 -19.25 8.63 3.08
CA LEU A 1055 -19.99 7.54 3.73
C LEU A 1055 -21.51 7.65 3.43
N ARG A 1056 -22.09 8.85 3.52
CA ARG A 1056 -23.50 9.08 3.16
C ARG A 1056 -23.77 8.85 1.67
N GLU A 1057 -22.82 9.18 0.78
CA GLU A 1057 -22.90 8.87 -0.66
C GLU A 1057 -22.82 7.37 -0.96
N GLU A 1058 -22.16 6.58 -0.10
CA GLU A 1058 -22.04 5.12 -0.21
C GLU A 1058 -23.32 4.44 0.31
N GLU A 1059 -23.87 4.88 1.46
CA GLU A 1059 -25.18 4.45 1.99
C GLU A 1059 -26.35 4.81 1.06
N ALA A 1060 -26.29 5.96 0.38
CA ALA A 1060 -27.33 6.41 -0.55
C ALA A 1060 -27.36 5.67 -1.89
N GLN A 1061 -26.38 4.81 -2.20
CA GLN A 1061 -26.35 4.07 -3.46
C GLN A 1061 -27.16 2.76 -3.38
N PRO A 1062 -28.20 2.58 -4.22
CA PRO A 1062 -28.95 1.33 -4.24
C PRO A 1062 -28.05 0.19 -4.74
N THR A 1063 -28.08 -0.93 -4.02
CA THR A 1063 -27.32 -2.14 -4.39
C THR A 1063 -27.65 -2.56 -5.84
N PRO A 1064 -26.64 -2.92 -6.65
CA PRO A 1064 -26.83 -3.16 -8.08
C PRO A 1064 -27.68 -4.43 -8.32
N ARG A 1065 -28.99 -4.22 -8.50
CA ARG A 1065 -29.90 -5.30 -8.90
C ARG A 1065 -29.55 -5.78 -10.31
N PRO A 1066 -29.34 -7.10 -10.52
CA PRO A 1066 -29.13 -7.63 -11.86
C PRO A 1066 -30.39 -7.42 -12.69
N ARG A 1067 -30.31 -6.55 -13.71
CA ARG A 1067 -31.40 -6.38 -14.68
C ARG A 1067 -31.60 -7.69 -15.44
N ARG A 1068 -32.75 -8.34 -15.26
CA ARG A 1068 -33.27 -9.24 -16.30
C ARG A 1068 -33.42 -8.41 -17.58
N PRO A 1069 -32.97 -8.89 -18.75
CA PRO A 1069 -33.24 -8.20 -20.00
C PRO A 1069 -34.75 -8.08 -20.19
N ALA A 1070 -35.22 -6.91 -20.61
CA ALA A 1070 -36.61 -6.76 -21.02
C ALA A 1070 -36.82 -7.60 -22.29
N LEU A 1071 -37.70 -8.60 -22.23
CA LEU A 1071 -38.13 -9.36 -23.40
C LEU A 1071 -39.04 -8.46 -24.26
N SER A 1072 -38.39 -7.64 -25.10
CA SER A 1072 -39.07 -6.83 -26.10
C SER A 1072 -39.54 -7.69 -27.27
N GLY A 1073 -40.85 -7.94 -27.34
CA GLY A 1073 -41.53 -8.21 -28.60
C GLY A 1073 -41.53 -9.65 -29.12
N LEU A 1074 -42.31 -10.52 -28.47
CA LEU A 1074 -43.04 -11.57 -29.21
C LEU A 1074 -44.51 -11.13 -29.33
N ARG A 1075 -44.86 -10.50 -30.46
CA ARG A 1075 -46.25 -10.30 -30.86
C ARG A 1075 -46.81 -11.64 -31.34
N GLY A 1076 -47.66 -12.27 -30.54
CA GLY A 1076 -48.52 -13.36 -31.02
C GLY A 1076 -49.70 -12.80 -31.83
N PRO A 1077 -50.05 -13.36 -32.99
CA PRO A 1077 -51.21 -12.93 -33.76
C PRO A 1077 -52.52 -13.53 -33.23
N THR A 1078 -53.50 -12.65 -32.96
CA THR A 1078 -54.96 -12.79 -33.15
C THR A 1078 -55.65 -14.17 -33.10
N GLY A 1079 -56.65 -14.35 -32.23
CA GLY A 1079 -57.48 -15.56 -32.22
C GLY A 1079 -58.74 -15.63 -31.32
N ALA A 1080 -59.72 -14.73 -31.52
CA ALA A 1080 -61.18 -14.94 -31.38
C ALA A 1080 -61.88 -15.46 -30.07
N ARG A 1081 -63.03 -14.82 -29.75
CA ARG A 1081 -64.18 -15.26 -28.90
C ARG A 1081 -63.92 -15.40 -27.37
N GLY A 1082 -64.81 -15.00 -26.45
CA GLY A 1082 -66.07 -14.24 -26.54
C GLY A 1082 -66.91 -14.32 -25.25
N ALA A 1083 -67.74 -13.30 -24.95
CA ALA A 1083 -68.77 -13.27 -23.88
C ALA A 1083 -68.26 -13.35 -22.40
N THR A 1084 -68.96 -12.90 -21.34
CA THR A 1084 -70.28 -12.26 -21.13
C THR A 1084 -70.28 -11.36 -19.87
N ARG A 1085 -71.25 -10.43 -19.76
CA ARG A 1085 -71.78 -9.76 -18.53
C ARG A 1085 -70.80 -8.92 -17.66
N GLY A 1086 -71.14 -7.73 -17.14
CA GLY A 1086 -72.36 -6.93 -17.27
C GLY A 1086 -73.02 -6.59 -15.94
N HIS A 1087 -72.60 -5.50 -15.28
CA HIS A 1087 -73.39 -4.83 -14.25
C HIS A 1087 -73.27 -3.29 -14.34
N ARG A 1088 -74.43 -2.63 -14.50
CA ARG A 1088 -74.68 -1.19 -14.32
C ARG A 1088 -75.31 -1.01 -12.92
N GLY A 1089 -75.38 0.15 -12.26
CA GLY A 1089 -74.98 1.55 -12.52
C GLY A 1089 -75.08 2.32 -11.17
N ARG A 1090 -75.41 3.61 -11.03
CA ARG A 1090 -75.74 4.73 -11.95
C ARG A 1090 -75.85 6.04 -11.11
N GLY A 1091 -75.60 7.24 -11.70
CA GLY A 1091 -75.94 8.58 -11.13
C GLY A 1091 -74.74 9.53 -10.95
N ALA A 1092 -74.52 10.57 -11.78
CA ALA A 1092 -75.17 11.90 -11.86
C ALA A 1092 -74.65 12.90 -10.77
N ARG A 1093 -74.30 14.18 -11.01
CA ARG A 1093 -74.82 15.24 -11.93
C ARG A 1093 -73.74 16.26 -12.40
N ARG A 1094 -74.16 17.24 -13.24
CA ARG A 1094 -73.50 18.51 -13.68
C ARG A 1094 -72.96 19.34 -12.48
N ILE A 1095 -71.96 20.21 -12.55
CA ILE A 1095 -71.83 21.57 -13.21
C ILE A 1095 -70.31 21.96 -13.16
N GLY A 1096 -69.68 22.85 -13.96
CA GLY A 1096 -70.13 23.62 -15.14
C GLY A 1096 -69.80 25.14 -15.11
N GLY A 1097 -68.57 25.58 -15.47
CA GLY A 1097 -68.16 27.02 -15.51
C GLY A 1097 -66.88 27.27 -16.33
N ARG A 1098 -66.81 28.38 -17.09
CA ARG A 1098 -65.85 28.61 -18.20
C ARG A 1098 -65.39 30.08 -18.30
N GLY A 1099 -64.13 30.32 -18.68
CA GLY A 1099 -63.62 31.62 -19.21
C GLY A 1099 -63.22 32.69 -18.16
N SER A 1100 -62.46 33.75 -18.50
CA SER A 1100 -61.65 34.01 -19.71
C SER A 1100 -60.66 35.18 -19.54
N ARG A 1101 -59.41 34.96 -19.98
CA ARG A 1101 -58.50 35.83 -20.77
C ARG A 1101 -58.70 37.38 -20.87
N ALA A 1102 -57.54 38.06 -20.71
CA ALA A 1102 -57.02 39.25 -21.46
C ALA A 1102 -57.65 40.64 -21.15
N ALA A 1103 -56.96 41.80 -21.27
CA ALA A 1103 -55.82 42.17 -22.13
C ALA A 1103 -55.14 43.54 -21.79
N ARG A 1104 -53.91 43.76 -22.31
CA ARG A 1104 -53.21 45.06 -22.62
C ARG A 1104 -52.82 46.02 -21.46
N GLY A 1105 -51.70 46.77 -21.51
CA GLY A 1105 -50.56 46.76 -22.46
C GLY A 1105 -49.67 48.04 -22.44
N THR A 1106 -48.56 48.05 -23.21
CA THR A 1106 -47.59 49.17 -23.49
C THR A 1106 -46.57 49.52 -22.36
N ARG A 1107 -45.29 49.89 -22.60
CA ARG A 1107 -44.47 50.19 -23.83
C ARG A 1107 -42.93 50.11 -23.54
N GLY A 1108 -42.10 49.81 -24.57
CA GLY A 1108 -40.64 50.11 -24.70
C GLY A 1108 -39.69 48.88 -24.73
N ALA A 1109 -39.10 48.46 -25.86
CA ALA A 1109 -37.86 48.95 -26.57
C ALA A 1109 -36.55 48.55 -25.83
N ASP A 1110 -35.51 47.89 -26.37
CA ASP A 1110 -35.08 47.46 -27.74
C ASP A 1110 -34.48 46.03 -27.70
N SER A 1111 -34.73 45.08 -28.62
CA SER A 1111 -34.04 44.76 -29.91
C SER A 1111 -32.50 44.77 -29.90
N GLY A 1112 -31.75 43.79 -30.45
CA GLY A 1112 -32.05 42.51 -31.13
C GLY A 1112 -30.77 41.62 -31.15
N GLY A 1113 -30.82 40.29 -31.28
CA GLY A 1113 -30.87 39.53 -32.55
C GLY A 1113 -29.47 39.01 -32.93
N SER A 1114 -29.24 37.86 -33.59
CA SER A 1114 -30.11 36.75 -34.02
C SER A 1114 -29.24 35.55 -34.47
N ASP A 1115 -29.80 34.33 -34.41
CA ASP A 1115 -29.56 33.16 -35.26
C ASP A 1115 -28.14 32.66 -35.60
N ARG A 1116 -27.79 31.47 -35.08
CA ARG A 1116 -27.66 30.22 -35.87
C ARG A 1116 -27.64 28.97 -35.00
#